data_AF-A0A6I7PHU2-F1
#
_entry.id   AF-A0A6I7PHU2-F1
#
_cell.length_a   1.000
_cell.length_b   1.000
_cell.length_c   1.000
_cell.angle_alpha   90.00
_cell.angle_beta   90.00
_cell.angle_gamma   90.00
#
_symmetry.space_group_name_H-M   'P 1'
#
loop_
_entity.id
_entity.type
_entity.pdbx_description
1 polymer ?
#
loop_
_entity_poly.entity_id
_entity_poly.type
_entity_poly.pdbx_seq_one_letter_code
_entity_poly.pdbx_strand_id
1 'polypeptide(L)'
;MQSLGAPLRATAILSALLPALVLLFGAPAHGAALRTSDASSRLVLPAPATLAGDDGMSVIAWVHVDALPEGAELALVDVGGVVRISVDVSGAISASFNIDSPERSSVVAGSGPAISAGGWALVCASWDASAQVASVWSASESHGLRWGEAGAHGARLGAEPGPVRVGADGARVAIDGVHGLIAIRDHPITPVDMQAMWASRRYHAPFITDTLDIGGRMNGEVGCVWMIGHAATTFPKDGLFMSSTVAARAAVIGRTLTATNTKVYLRSGAPLSGSLDVVRPVLETEGMVYESPFDVSPGFFVREIPEADPPLPSPPFTTAVAPRIRALALGEAGHVRVMSSANSRGVKTFDGSGESPGNYAHGFIGLDPSSVAGVLNRPALLSRFPWFGFDSAAAPPFRLGTVNTVGAASDYTRFWGAAGGVLLRPGAQYALRCKPEGMITADAPLIVRAHALRFPGAADLLWTANKHTRQNQAGQDIGLTHTIEMDTTRFSAVWTPEAGDDAPDARTIALVGDDAMQILPGDACAVRDALAIVESVAFDAAAGATVITLRDDLNETLHPGDTLRFGEWELIDVEHEWPALAPGDNADWRGLKLRAGEAGAGVVVFAFSAWNPNAPGAVWGVGGRGGEGYTPQLAIAHPEALREWMRRMDPHIWLQMFAQQESGPTSMNDFADAVLDALPDVELAWLGDLEHSSQAFIPWHRHILVTAPAWGVPAVSLLQHPDLGARLDQLADGLRADGNHLSQRGNERLAALWLENLRLAALADAPSGIPGDVNGDGVVDFADLSLVLGSFGQTGDNLPGDANGDGVVDFADLALVLTNFGASESEHGLEG
;
A
#
# COMPACT_ATOMS: atom_id res chain seq x y z
N MET A 1 -67.75 20.86 -11.99
CA MET A 1 -66.76 21.93 -12.25
C MET A 1 -65.47 21.46 -11.61
N GLN A 2 -64.53 20.89 -12.37
CA GLN A 2 -63.54 21.52 -13.27
C GLN A 2 -62.28 22.04 -12.54
N SER A 3 -61.17 21.32 -12.73
CA SER A 3 -59.84 21.83 -13.16
C SER A 3 -59.03 22.74 -12.19
N LEU A 4 -57.68 22.84 -12.21
CA LEU A 4 -56.60 22.13 -12.93
C LEU A 4 -55.22 22.60 -12.34
N GLY A 5 -54.13 21.85 -12.57
CA GLY A 5 -52.84 22.46 -12.98
C GLY A 5 -51.63 22.48 -12.03
N ALA A 6 -50.55 21.81 -12.47
CA ALA A 6 -49.13 22.16 -12.23
C ALA A 6 -48.50 22.61 -13.59
N PRO A 7 -47.27 23.19 -13.71
CA PRO A 7 -46.05 22.35 -13.84
C PRO A 7 -44.63 22.95 -13.56
N LEU A 8 -43.66 22.04 -13.29
CA LEU A 8 -42.25 21.86 -13.76
C LEU A 8 -41.19 22.99 -14.04
N ARG A 9 -40.00 22.79 -13.40
CA ARG A 9 -38.56 22.78 -13.87
C ARG A 9 -37.95 23.83 -14.82
N ALA A 10 -36.78 24.39 -14.42
CA ALA A 10 -35.42 24.26 -15.05
C ALA A 10 -34.39 25.22 -14.38
N THR A 11 -33.05 25.22 -14.51
CA THR A 11 -31.89 24.29 -14.64
C THR A 11 -30.65 25.17 -14.92
N ALA A 12 -29.46 24.88 -14.35
CA ALA A 12 -28.13 25.48 -14.68
C ALA A 12 -27.95 27.00 -14.34
N ILE A 13 -26.75 27.51 -14.03
CA ILE A 13 -25.39 27.18 -14.50
C ILE A 13 -24.37 26.99 -13.35
N LEU A 14 -23.57 25.92 -13.45
CA LEU A 14 -22.31 25.71 -12.72
C LEU A 14 -21.18 26.60 -13.28
N SER A 15 -20.25 27.03 -12.42
CA SER A 15 -18.78 26.82 -12.57
C SER A 15 -17.92 27.95 -12.01
N ALA A 16 -16.80 27.57 -11.39
CA ALA A 16 -15.56 28.33 -11.30
C ALA A 16 -15.53 29.65 -10.47
N LEU A 17 -15.95 29.61 -9.20
CA LEU A 17 -15.42 30.55 -8.19
C LEU A 17 -15.07 29.89 -6.84
N LEU A 18 -13.88 30.26 -6.36
CA LEU A 18 -13.29 30.17 -5.02
C LEU A 18 -12.93 28.81 -4.37
N PRO A 19 -11.64 28.62 -4.02
CA PRO A 19 -11.21 27.85 -2.85
C PRO A 19 -11.13 28.74 -1.60
N ALA A 20 -11.55 28.25 -0.41
CA ALA A 20 -11.07 28.73 0.89
C ALA A 20 -11.55 27.84 2.07
N LEU A 21 -10.68 27.69 3.09
CA LEU A 21 -10.93 27.23 4.48
C LEU A 21 -11.76 25.93 4.65
N VAL A 22 -11.12 24.77 4.82
CA VAL A 22 -10.69 24.25 6.14
C VAL A 22 -11.73 24.48 7.25
N LEU A 23 -12.33 23.39 7.75
CA LEU A 23 -12.36 23.02 9.16
C LEU A 23 -12.83 21.55 9.33
N LEU A 24 -11.99 20.74 9.98
CA LEU A 24 -12.32 19.61 10.88
C LEU A 24 -12.82 18.25 10.33
N PHE A 25 -11.98 17.23 10.61
CA PHE A 25 -12.23 15.76 10.71
C PHE A 25 -12.49 14.93 9.44
N GLY A 26 -11.66 13.89 9.21
CA GLY A 26 -11.73 12.93 8.07
C GLY A 26 -12.18 11.50 8.47
N ALA A 27 -12.26 10.55 7.49
CA ALA A 27 -12.76 9.16 7.66
C ALA A 27 -12.35 8.18 6.51
N PRO A 28 -12.22 6.82 6.67
CA PRO A 28 -11.01 6.06 6.22
C PRO A 28 -11.14 4.64 5.54
N ALA A 29 -10.00 3.95 5.22
CA ALA A 29 -9.76 2.82 4.25
C ALA A 29 -9.49 1.31 4.69
N HIS A 30 -10.30 0.25 4.45
CA HIS A 30 -11.68 0.10 3.90
C HIS A 30 -12.50 -1.28 4.11
N GLY A 31 -12.32 -2.18 5.12
CA GLY A 31 -13.18 -3.38 5.39
C GLY A 31 -13.09 -3.89 6.86
N ALA A 32 -14.16 -4.44 7.52
CA ALA A 32 -14.17 -4.67 8.99
C ALA A 32 -15.35 -5.47 9.62
N ALA A 33 -15.16 -5.94 10.86
CA ALA A 33 -16.18 -6.24 11.89
C ALA A 33 -16.63 -4.97 12.65
N LEU A 34 -17.66 -5.06 13.51
CA LEU A 34 -18.33 -3.92 14.16
C LEU A 34 -18.23 -3.99 15.69
N ARG A 35 -17.36 -3.18 16.29
CA ARG A 35 -17.22 -3.01 17.74
C ARG A 35 -18.24 -2.00 18.29
N THR A 36 -18.84 -2.32 19.42
CA THR A 36 -19.63 -1.40 20.25
C THR A 36 -18.72 -0.54 21.12
N SER A 37 -18.98 0.77 21.27
CA SER A 37 -18.24 1.64 22.20
C SER A 37 -18.91 1.75 23.57
N ASP A 38 -20.22 1.51 23.64
CA ASP A 38 -21.03 1.56 24.86
C ASP A 38 -22.37 0.80 24.71
N ALA A 39 -23.10 0.68 25.82
CA ALA A 39 -24.39 0.00 25.90
C ALA A 39 -25.52 0.58 25.01
N SER A 40 -25.39 1.81 24.50
CA SER A 40 -26.35 2.46 23.59
C SER A 40 -26.04 2.24 22.11
N SER A 41 -24.86 1.69 21.81
CA SER A 41 -24.35 1.47 20.45
C SER A 41 -25.37 0.72 19.59
N ARG A 42 -25.79 1.32 18.49
CA ARG A 42 -26.78 0.72 17.59
C ARG A 42 -26.54 1.09 16.15
N LEU A 43 -26.99 0.21 15.28
CA LEU A 43 -26.88 0.35 13.85
C LEU A 43 -28.19 -0.10 13.20
N VAL A 44 -28.88 0.80 12.51
CA VAL A 44 -30.17 0.55 11.86
C VAL A 44 -29.99 0.58 10.35
N LEU A 45 -30.35 -0.52 9.71
CA LEU A 45 -29.95 -0.88 8.37
C LEU A 45 -31.18 -1.09 7.47
N PRO A 46 -31.09 -0.80 6.16
CA PRO A 46 -32.15 -1.12 5.22
C PRO A 46 -32.56 -2.60 5.28
N ALA A 47 -33.86 -2.84 5.15
CA ALA A 47 -34.43 -4.18 5.10
C ALA A 47 -33.87 -4.99 3.90
N PRO A 48 -33.72 -6.32 4.03
CA PRO A 48 -33.65 -7.22 2.87
C PRO A 48 -34.88 -7.06 1.97
N ALA A 49 -34.73 -7.30 0.66
CA ALA A 49 -35.82 -7.10 -0.31
C ALA A 49 -36.94 -8.15 -0.18
N THR A 50 -36.57 -9.38 0.16
CA THR A 50 -37.44 -10.50 0.52
C THR A 50 -36.72 -11.35 1.57
N LEU A 51 -37.48 -12.06 2.41
CA LEU A 51 -36.91 -12.86 3.50
C LEU A 51 -37.36 -14.31 3.59
N ALA A 52 -38.47 -14.67 2.97
CA ALA A 52 -38.99 -16.02 3.01
C ALA A 52 -39.13 -16.53 1.57
N GLY A 53 -38.35 -17.56 1.22
CA GLY A 53 -38.74 -18.47 0.16
C GLY A 53 -39.85 -19.41 0.65
N ASP A 54 -40.33 -20.30 -0.21
CA ASP A 54 -41.31 -21.34 0.19
C ASP A 54 -40.73 -22.28 1.28
N ASP A 55 -39.41 -22.38 1.39
CA ASP A 55 -38.70 -23.30 2.31
C ASP A 55 -38.37 -22.70 3.70
N GLY A 56 -38.31 -21.37 3.85
CA GLY A 56 -38.02 -20.70 5.13
C GLY A 56 -36.94 -19.62 5.06
N MET A 57 -36.16 -19.43 6.14
CA MET A 57 -35.10 -18.43 6.24
C MET A 57 -34.10 -18.71 7.37
N SER A 58 -32.95 -18.02 7.35
CA SER A 58 -32.02 -18.00 8.48
C SER A 58 -31.25 -16.68 8.62
N VAL A 59 -30.85 -16.38 9.86
CA VAL A 59 -29.95 -15.27 10.23
C VAL A 59 -28.76 -15.88 10.95
N ILE A 60 -27.55 -15.63 10.47
CA ILE A 60 -26.30 -16.21 10.99
C ILE A 60 -25.35 -15.05 11.33
N ALA A 61 -24.73 -15.08 12.51
CA ALA A 61 -23.84 -14.03 12.99
C ALA A 61 -22.62 -14.61 13.72
N TRP A 62 -21.43 -14.09 13.41
CA TRP A 62 -20.29 -14.16 14.32
C TRP A 62 -20.43 -13.07 15.40
N VAL A 63 -20.21 -13.43 16.66
CA VAL A 63 -20.25 -12.50 17.80
C VAL A 63 -19.10 -12.79 18.75
N HIS A 64 -18.36 -11.77 19.16
CA HIS A 64 -17.44 -11.80 20.29
C HIS A 64 -18.05 -11.00 21.44
N VAL A 65 -18.04 -11.54 22.65
CA VAL A 65 -18.51 -10.84 23.86
C VAL A 65 -17.32 -10.67 24.79
N ASP A 66 -16.91 -9.44 25.04
CA ASP A 66 -15.82 -9.12 25.96
C ASP A 66 -16.29 -9.28 27.42
N ALA A 67 -17.52 -8.84 27.71
CA ALA A 67 -18.17 -9.03 29.01
C ALA A 67 -19.68 -9.26 28.89
N LEU A 68 -20.22 -10.13 29.75
CA LEU A 68 -21.66 -10.24 30.00
C LEU A 68 -22.03 -9.30 31.15
N PRO A 69 -22.85 -8.25 30.94
CA PRO A 69 -23.20 -7.30 31.98
C PRO A 69 -24.26 -7.86 32.94
N GLU A 70 -24.23 -7.38 34.19
CA GLU A 70 -25.21 -7.78 35.20
C GLU A 70 -26.60 -7.17 34.92
N GLY A 71 -27.61 -8.03 34.76
CA GLY A 71 -29.02 -7.66 34.95
C GLY A 71 -29.82 -7.22 33.71
N ALA A 72 -29.27 -7.26 32.50
CA ALA A 72 -29.99 -6.89 31.27
C ALA A 72 -29.92 -7.98 30.18
N GLU A 73 -30.99 -8.09 29.38
CA GLU A 73 -31.00 -8.86 28.14
C GLU A 73 -30.36 -8.02 27.02
N LEU A 74 -29.47 -8.62 26.24
CA LEU A 74 -28.67 -7.98 25.19
C LEU A 74 -29.30 -8.20 23.82
N ALA A 75 -29.33 -7.16 22.98
CA ALA A 75 -29.72 -7.32 21.58
C ALA A 75 -28.50 -7.68 20.71
N LEU A 76 -28.62 -8.74 19.91
CA LEU A 76 -27.64 -9.08 18.87
C LEU A 76 -28.08 -8.54 17.51
N VAL A 77 -29.20 -9.05 17.00
CA VAL A 77 -29.76 -8.74 15.69
C VAL A 77 -31.28 -8.74 15.77
N ASP A 78 -31.93 -7.65 15.35
CA ASP A 78 -33.40 -7.53 15.23
C ASP A 78 -33.74 -7.28 13.76
N VAL A 79 -34.20 -8.31 13.06
CA VAL A 79 -34.77 -8.21 11.72
C VAL A 79 -36.22 -7.76 11.89
N GLY A 80 -36.43 -6.45 11.79
CA GLY A 80 -37.65 -5.79 12.26
C GLY A 80 -38.93 -6.47 11.76
N GLY A 81 -39.79 -6.89 12.69
CA GLY A 81 -41.05 -7.55 12.38
C GLY A 81 -40.96 -9.05 12.10
N VAL A 82 -39.76 -9.63 11.95
CA VAL A 82 -39.58 -11.04 11.55
C VAL A 82 -38.91 -11.88 12.64
N VAL A 83 -37.69 -11.54 13.05
CA VAL A 83 -36.95 -12.31 14.08
C VAL A 83 -36.02 -11.39 14.88
N ARG A 84 -35.99 -11.58 16.21
CA ARG A 84 -35.01 -10.97 17.11
C ARG A 84 -34.16 -12.02 17.77
N ILE A 85 -32.84 -11.85 17.73
CA ILE A 85 -31.85 -12.65 18.45
C ILE A 85 -31.32 -11.84 19.64
N SER A 86 -31.31 -12.45 20.81
CA SER A 86 -30.85 -11.85 22.06
C SER A 86 -30.03 -12.81 22.91
N VAL A 87 -29.24 -12.26 23.83
CA VAL A 87 -28.44 -13.00 24.82
C VAL A 87 -28.86 -12.57 26.22
N ASP A 88 -29.11 -13.52 27.10
CA ASP A 88 -29.42 -13.22 28.50
C ASP A 88 -28.15 -13.15 29.39
N VAL A 89 -28.35 -12.78 30.65
CA VAL A 89 -27.28 -12.66 31.66
C VAL A 89 -26.53 -13.97 31.97
N SER A 90 -27.05 -15.12 31.53
CA SER A 90 -26.37 -16.42 31.64
C SER A 90 -25.55 -16.78 30.41
N GLY A 91 -25.51 -15.90 29.40
CA GLY A 91 -24.91 -16.20 28.10
C GLY A 91 -25.78 -17.13 27.24
N ALA A 92 -27.06 -17.28 27.58
CA ALA A 92 -27.98 -18.10 26.79
C ALA A 92 -28.57 -17.29 25.62
N ILE A 93 -28.57 -17.89 24.43
CA ILE A 93 -29.11 -17.24 23.23
C ILE A 93 -30.56 -17.65 23.06
N SER A 94 -31.42 -16.66 22.80
CA SER A 94 -32.80 -16.87 22.36
C SER A 94 -33.06 -16.17 21.04
N ALA A 95 -34.00 -16.71 20.25
CA ALA A 95 -34.56 -16.01 19.12
C ALA A 95 -36.09 -16.06 19.16
N SER A 96 -36.70 -14.89 19.06
CA SER A 96 -38.14 -14.70 18.99
C SER A 96 -38.54 -14.43 17.54
N PHE A 97 -39.18 -15.39 16.90
CA PHE A 97 -39.75 -15.26 15.57
C PHE A 97 -41.18 -14.76 15.69
N ASN A 98 -41.54 -13.74 14.92
CA ASN A 98 -42.93 -13.33 14.78
C ASN A 98 -43.61 -14.23 13.75
N ILE A 99 -44.79 -14.73 14.12
CA ILE A 99 -45.53 -15.69 13.31
C ILE A 99 -46.99 -15.26 13.18
N ASP A 100 -47.57 -15.49 12.01
CA ASP A 100 -49.01 -15.46 11.80
C ASP A 100 -49.57 -16.84 12.15
N SER A 101 -50.29 -16.94 13.27
CA SER A 101 -50.98 -18.16 13.69
C SER A 101 -52.25 -17.83 14.51
N PRO A 102 -53.24 -18.73 14.57
CA PRO A 102 -54.48 -18.50 15.33
C PRO A 102 -54.29 -18.38 16.85
N GLU A 103 -53.22 -18.95 17.41
CA GLU A 103 -53.03 -19.10 18.86
C GLU A 103 -51.90 -18.23 19.43
N ARG A 104 -50.93 -17.83 18.60
CA ARG A 104 -49.72 -17.10 19.01
C ARG A 104 -49.24 -16.15 17.91
N SER A 105 -48.75 -14.97 18.30
CA SER A 105 -48.10 -14.00 17.40
C SER A 105 -46.58 -14.16 17.34
N SER A 106 -46.00 -14.99 18.20
CA SER A 106 -44.55 -15.26 18.23
C SER A 106 -44.25 -16.67 18.75
N VAL A 107 -43.07 -17.17 18.39
CA VAL A 107 -42.47 -18.40 18.90
C VAL A 107 -41.02 -18.11 19.30
N VAL A 108 -40.61 -18.60 20.47
CA VAL A 108 -39.26 -18.40 21.01
C VAL A 108 -38.56 -19.74 21.11
N ALA A 109 -37.41 -19.85 20.46
CA ALA A 109 -36.46 -20.95 20.64
C ALA A 109 -35.22 -20.41 21.37
N GLY A 110 -34.49 -21.27 22.09
CA GLY A 110 -33.28 -20.88 22.79
C GLY A 110 -32.34 -22.06 23.01
N SER A 111 -31.03 -21.80 22.95
CA SER A 111 -29.99 -22.84 22.99
C SER A 111 -29.51 -23.22 24.39
N GLY A 112 -29.96 -22.49 25.42
CA GLY A 112 -29.34 -22.51 26.75
C GLY A 112 -28.02 -21.75 26.77
N PRO A 113 -27.28 -21.73 27.91
CA PRO A 113 -25.99 -21.05 28.02
C PRO A 113 -25.02 -21.52 26.93
N ALA A 114 -24.55 -20.58 26.13
CA ALA A 114 -23.79 -20.88 24.92
C ALA A 114 -22.69 -19.87 24.56
N ILE A 115 -22.66 -18.68 25.16
CA ILE A 115 -21.56 -17.72 25.02
C ILE A 115 -20.93 -17.47 26.40
N SER A 116 -19.60 -17.38 26.43
CA SER A 116 -18.83 -16.88 27.57
C SER A 116 -18.11 -15.59 27.19
N ALA A 117 -17.77 -14.78 28.18
CA ALA A 117 -16.86 -13.65 28.00
C ALA A 117 -15.51 -14.09 27.40
N GLY A 118 -14.91 -13.24 26.57
CA GLY A 118 -13.57 -13.39 26.00
C GLY A 118 -13.42 -14.36 24.83
N GLY A 119 -14.50 -14.72 24.14
CA GLY A 119 -14.41 -15.64 23.00
C GLY A 119 -15.46 -15.42 21.90
N TRP A 120 -15.13 -15.87 20.70
CA TRP A 120 -16.04 -15.87 19.55
C TRP A 120 -17.08 -17.00 19.63
N ALA A 121 -18.30 -16.67 19.22
CA ALA A 121 -19.40 -17.60 19.01
C ALA A 121 -20.02 -17.43 17.62
N LEU A 122 -20.41 -18.55 17.02
CA LEU A 122 -21.28 -18.58 15.84
C LEU A 122 -22.72 -18.74 16.32
N VAL A 123 -23.60 -17.82 15.92
CA VAL A 123 -25.00 -17.79 16.33
C VAL A 123 -25.88 -17.91 15.09
N CYS A 124 -26.95 -18.71 15.16
CA CYS A 124 -27.98 -18.72 14.12
C CYS A 124 -29.39 -18.81 14.70
N ALA A 125 -30.31 -18.03 14.11
CA ALA A 125 -31.73 -18.24 14.19
C ALA A 125 -32.24 -18.72 12.82
N SER A 126 -32.91 -19.88 12.77
CA SER A 126 -33.43 -20.51 11.56
C SER A 126 -34.92 -20.79 11.68
N TRP A 127 -35.69 -20.56 10.62
CA TRP A 127 -37.10 -20.94 10.51
C TRP A 127 -37.28 -21.86 9.31
N ASP A 128 -37.64 -23.12 9.55
CA ASP A 128 -38.02 -24.07 8.50
C ASP A 128 -39.54 -23.98 8.28
N ALA A 129 -39.94 -23.50 7.10
CA ALA A 129 -41.36 -23.32 6.77
C ALA A 129 -42.07 -24.65 6.48
N SER A 130 -41.34 -25.68 6.04
CA SER A 130 -41.88 -27.01 5.75
C SER A 130 -42.17 -27.81 7.03
N ALA A 131 -41.31 -27.67 8.04
CA ALA A 131 -41.47 -28.29 9.36
C ALA A 131 -42.32 -27.43 10.33
N GLN A 132 -42.42 -26.12 10.06
CA GLN A 132 -43.00 -25.11 10.95
C GLN A 132 -42.27 -25.05 12.31
N VAL A 133 -40.94 -25.05 12.25
CA VAL A 133 -40.05 -25.09 13.41
C VAL A 133 -39.13 -23.86 13.40
N ALA A 134 -39.10 -23.17 14.55
CA ALA A 134 -38.06 -22.21 14.87
C ALA A 134 -36.91 -22.92 15.60
N SER A 135 -35.69 -22.78 15.10
CA SER A 135 -34.48 -23.34 15.72
C SER A 135 -33.50 -22.21 16.06
N VAL A 136 -32.87 -22.29 17.23
CA VAL A 136 -31.70 -21.47 17.57
C VAL A 136 -30.50 -22.38 17.73
N TRP A 137 -29.43 -22.03 17.05
CA TRP A 137 -28.14 -22.71 17.08
C TRP A 137 -27.07 -21.76 17.58
N SER A 138 -26.11 -22.30 18.30
CA SER A 138 -24.99 -21.54 18.84
C SER A 138 -23.79 -22.44 19.03
N ALA A 139 -22.60 -21.99 18.66
CA ALA A 139 -21.37 -22.70 18.91
C ALA A 139 -20.32 -21.75 19.48
N SER A 140 -19.67 -22.14 20.59
CA SER A 140 -18.56 -21.44 21.22
C SER A 140 -17.51 -22.43 21.71
N GLU A 141 -16.30 -21.97 22.00
CA GLU A 141 -15.23 -22.84 22.51
C GLU A 141 -15.52 -23.36 23.92
N SER A 142 -16.21 -22.56 24.73
CA SER A 142 -16.56 -22.90 26.11
C SER A 142 -17.75 -23.86 26.24
N HIS A 143 -18.68 -23.86 25.28
CA HIS A 143 -19.93 -24.64 25.39
C HIS A 143 -20.12 -25.70 24.29
N GLY A 144 -19.31 -25.67 23.22
CA GLY A 144 -19.49 -26.50 22.03
C GLY A 144 -20.75 -26.11 21.24
N LEU A 145 -21.21 -26.99 20.35
CA LEU A 145 -22.46 -26.81 19.62
C LEU A 145 -23.67 -27.02 20.57
N ARG A 146 -24.53 -26.01 20.66
CA ARG A 146 -25.79 -25.99 21.42
C ARG A 146 -26.92 -25.57 20.51
N TRP A 147 -28.13 -26.08 20.80
CA TRP A 147 -29.32 -25.70 20.06
C TRP A 147 -30.58 -25.96 20.87
N GLY A 148 -31.68 -25.35 20.43
CA GLY A 148 -33.02 -25.65 20.88
C GLY A 148 -34.05 -25.29 19.81
N GLU A 149 -35.20 -25.95 19.86
CA GLU A 149 -36.28 -25.81 18.89
C GLU A 149 -37.62 -25.55 19.55
N ALA A 150 -38.47 -24.84 18.81
CA ALA A 150 -39.85 -24.57 19.19
C ALA A 150 -40.76 -24.73 17.96
N GLY A 151 -41.65 -25.73 18.02
CA GLY A 151 -42.64 -25.98 16.98
C GLY A 151 -43.78 -24.97 17.02
N ALA A 152 -44.24 -24.54 15.85
CA ALA A 152 -45.34 -23.60 15.65
C ALA A 152 -46.30 -24.13 14.57
N HIS A 153 -46.93 -25.28 14.85
CA HIS A 153 -47.85 -25.94 13.93
C HIS A 153 -48.98 -25.01 13.45
N GLY A 154 -49.24 -25.03 12.14
CA GLY A 154 -50.23 -24.15 11.50
C GLY A 154 -49.80 -22.68 11.34
N ALA A 155 -48.61 -22.31 11.78
CA ALA A 155 -48.09 -20.95 11.67
C ALA A 155 -47.31 -20.68 10.37
N ARG A 156 -47.20 -19.41 10.00
CA ARG A 156 -46.29 -18.91 8.96
C ARG A 156 -45.42 -17.81 9.56
N LEU A 157 -44.22 -17.60 9.01
CA LEU A 157 -43.39 -16.45 9.40
C LEU A 157 -44.09 -15.15 9.01
N GLY A 158 -44.13 -14.19 9.94
CA GLY A 158 -44.96 -12.99 9.81
C GLY A 158 -44.29 -11.82 9.07
N ALA A 159 -45.08 -11.18 8.19
CA ALA A 159 -44.86 -9.86 7.58
C ALA A 159 -43.64 -9.67 6.64
N GLU A 160 -43.70 -8.59 5.86
CA GLU A 160 -42.55 -8.03 5.12
C GLU A 160 -41.49 -7.50 6.10
N PRO A 161 -40.18 -7.67 5.83
CA PRO A 161 -39.12 -7.15 6.69
C PRO A 161 -39.15 -5.64 6.87
N GLY A 162 -39.13 -5.23 8.13
CA GLY A 162 -38.68 -3.90 8.53
C GLY A 162 -37.14 -3.78 8.57
N PRO A 163 -36.63 -2.60 8.98
CA PRO A 163 -35.19 -2.37 9.14
C PRO A 163 -34.52 -3.42 10.03
N VAL A 164 -33.29 -3.80 9.67
CA VAL A 164 -32.43 -4.66 10.49
C VAL A 164 -31.69 -3.80 11.50
N ARG A 165 -31.67 -4.19 12.77
CA ARG A 165 -30.88 -3.54 13.83
C ARG A 165 -29.77 -4.45 14.30
N VAL A 166 -28.61 -3.89 14.58
CA VAL A 166 -27.46 -4.55 15.22
C VAL A 166 -27.06 -3.71 16.43
N GLY A 167 -26.78 -4.36 17.57
CA GLY A 167 -26.64 -3.67 18.86
C GLY A 167 -27.99 -3.26 19.45
N ALA A 168 -28.03 -2.16 20.22
CA ALA A 168 -29.19 -1.77 21.04
C ALA A 168 -30.48 -1.56 20.21
N ASP A 169 -31.59 -2.18 20.65
CA ASP A 169 -32.90 -2.13 19.97
C ASP A 169 -33.86 -1.07 20.56
N GLY A 170 -33.42 -0.34 21.59
CA GLY A 170 -34.20 0.66 22.34
C GLY A 170 -34.96 0.11 23.55
N ALA A 171 -35.12 -1.22 23.65
CA ALA A 171 -35.59 -1.92 24.85
C ALA A 171 -34.45 -2.68 25.56
N ARG A 172 -33.45 -3.10 24.79
CA ARG A 172 -32.21 -3.79 25.21
C ARG A 172 -31.00 -2.93 24.89
N VAL A 173 -29.95 -3.15 25.66
CA VAL A 173 -28.61 -2.59 25.40
C VAL A 173 -27.85 -3.44 24.39
N ALA A 174 -26.81 -2.85 23.81
CA ALA A 174 -25.82 -3.56 23.01
C ALA A 174 -25.02 -4.54 23.88
N ILE A 175 -24.39 -5.53 23.25
CA ILE A 175 -23.31 -6.30 23.88
C ILE A 175 -22.13 -5.37 24.20
N ASP A 176 -21.29 -5.77 25.16
CA ASP A 176 -19.92 -5.28 25.25
C ASP A 176 -19.04 -6.21 24.43
N GLY A 177 -18.67 -5.81 23.21
CA GLY A 177 -17.89 -6.64 22.29
C GLY A 177 -18.05 -6.29 20.82
N VAL A 178 -18.03 -7.33 19.98
CA VAL A 178 -17.86 -7.21 18.52
C VAL A 178 -18.90 -8.06 17.78
N HIS A 179 -19.63 -7.43 16.88
CA HIS A 179 -20.42 -8.11 15.86
C HIS A 179 -19.53 -8.37 14.65
N GLY A 180 -19.26 -9.64 14.34
CA GLY A 180 -18.54 -10.03 13.12
C GLY A 180 -19.45 -9.98 11.89
N LEU A 181 -19.21 -10.87 10.94
CA LEU A 181 -20.04 -10.98 9.74
C LEU A 181 -21.44 -11.49 10.12
N ILE A 182 -22.47 -10.75 9.70
CA ILE A 182 -23.88 -11.10 9.87
C ILE A 182 -24.46 -11.32 8.48
N ALA A 183 -24.90 -12.54 8.19
CA ALA A 183 -25.55 -12.94 6.96
C ALA A 183 -27.02 -13.32 7.20
N ILE A 184 -27.86 -12.97 6.25
CA ILE A 184 -29.29 -13.32 6.22
C ILE A 184 -29.54 -14.08 4.92
N ARG A 185 -30.19 -15.24 5.04
CA ARG A 185 -30.34 -16.22 3.96
C ARG A 185 -31.79 -16.58 3.70
N ASP A 186 -32.11 -16.89 2.45
CA ASP A 186 -33.45 -17.20 1.93
C ASP A 186 -33.92 -18.65 2.18
N HIS A 187 -33.19 -19.39 3.01
CA HIS A 187 -33.43 -20.80 3.35
C HIS A 187 -33.06 -21.09 4.82
N PRO A 188 -33.71 -22.07 5.45
CA PRO A 188 -33.30 -22.60 6.75
C PRO A 188 -31.98 -23.37 6.66
N ILE A 189 -31.27 -23.46 7.79
CA ILE A 189 -30.09 -24.32 7.93
C ILE A 189 -30.38 -25.59 8.74
N THR A 190 -29.42 -26.51 8.72
CA THR A 190 -29.41 -27.83 9.35
C THR A 190 -28.27 -27.95 10.38
N PRO A 191 -28.22 -29.03 11.18
CA PRO A 191 -27.08 -29.27 12.07
C PRO A 191 -25.74 -29.43 11.33
N VAL A 192 -25.78 -29.95 10.09
CA VAL A 192 -24.58 -30.14 9.24
C VAL A 192 -23.99 -28.79 8.84
N ASP A 193 -24.85 -27.83 8.47
CA ASP A 193 -24.45 -26.46 8.12
C ASP A 193 -23.71 -25.77 9.28
N MET A 194 -24.29 -25.83 10.50
CA MET A 194 -23.66 -25.26 11.69
C MET A 194 -22.33 -25.92 12.03
N GLN A 195 -22.24 -27.25 11.89
CA GLN A 195 -21.00 -27.99 12.13
C GLN A 195 -19.92 -27.62 11.11
N ALA A 196 -20.26 -27.56 9.82
CA ALA A 196 -19.34 -27.17 8.75
C ALA A 196 -18.82 -25.73 8.93
N MET A 197 -19.72 -24.76 9.16
CA MET A 197 -19.33 -23.36 9.40
C MET A 197 -18.44 -23.22 10.64
N TRP A 198 -18.83 -23.82 11.78
CA TRP A 198 -18.07 -23.74 13.03
C TRP A 198 -16.68 -24.40 12.92
N ALA A 199 -16.62 -25.59 12.32
CA ALA A 199 -15.38 -26.33 12.13
C ALA A 199 -14.43 -25.66 11.11
N SER A 200 -14.97 -24.97 10.10
CA SER A 200 -14.16 -24.27 9.10
C SER A 200 -13.32 -23.13 9.69
N ARG A 201 -13.78 -22.53 10.81
CA ARG A 201 -13.19 -21.32 11.40
C ARG A 201 -13.02 -20.14 10.42
N ARG A 202 -13.69 -20.13 9.28
CA ARG A 202 -13.58 -19.03 8.30
C ARG A 202 -14.51 -17.89 8.67
N TYR A 203 -14.00 -16.66 8.75
CA TYR A 203 -14.81 -15.47 9.03
C TYR A 203 -15.99 -15.32 8.05
N HIS A 204 -15.74 -15.64 6.77
CA HIS A 204 -16.73 -15.57 5.69
C HIS A 204 -17.69 -16.76 5.58
N ALA A 205 -17.60 -17.78 6.45
CA ALA A 205 -18.42 -18.99 6.37
C ALA A 205 -19.95 -18.74 6.27
N PRO A 206 -20.57 -17.80 7.02
CA PRO A 206 -22.01 -17.52 6.88
C PRO A 206 -22.44 -17.04 5.48
N PHE A 207 -21.48 -16.55 4.67
CA PHE A 207 -21.69 -16.10 3.30
C PHE A 207 -21.32 -17.19 2.28
N ILE A 208 -20.07 -17.68 2.30
CA ILE A 208 -19.49 -18.48 1.20
C ILE A 208 -19.62 -20.01 1.35
N THR A 209 -20.00 -20.53 2.52
CA THR A 209 -20.02 -21.99 2.75
C THR A 209 -21.05 -22.68 1.86
N ASP A 210 -20.62 -23.73 1.16
CA ASP A 210 -21.48 -24.71 0.50
C ASP A 210 -21.36 -26.07 1.22
N THR A 211 -22.47 -26.79 1.32
CA THR A 211 -22.62 -28.05 2.05
C THR A 211 -23.60 -29.02 1.36
N LEU A 212 -24.10 -28.69 0.18
CA LEU A 212 -25.12 -29.49 -0.51
C LEU A 212 -24.63 -30.94 -0.72
N ASP A 213 -23.34 -31.09 -1.05
CA ASP A 213 -22.69 -32.39 -1.25
C ASP A 213 -22.53 -33.23 0.04
N ILE A 214 -22.61 -32.61 1.22
CA ILE A 214 -22.56 -33.29 2.54
C ILE A 214 -23.94 -33.36 3.23
N GLY A 215 -25.01 -33.02 2.52
CA GLY A 215 -26.39 -33.10 3.03
C GLY A 215 -26.83 -31.93 3.91
N GLY A 216 -26.12 -30.80 3.86
CA GLY A 216 -26.57 -29.52 4.42
C GLY A 216 -27.55 -28.79 3.50
N ARG A 217 -27.81 -27.52 3.80
CA ARG A 217 -28.66 -26.62 3.00
C ARG A 217 -27.94 -25.33 2.56
N MET A 218 -26.78 -25.03 3.13
CA MET A 218 -25.94 -23.91 2.69
C MET A 218 -25.45 -24.14 1.26
N ASN A 219 -25.71 -23.17 0.38
CA ASN A 219 -25.52 -23.22 -1.07
C ASN A 219 -24.55 -22.13 -1.58
N GLY A 220 -23.47 -21.89 -0.83
CA GLY A 220 -22.48 -20.86 -1.12
C GLY A 220 -23.06 -19.44 -1.06
N GLU A 221 -22.52 -18.54 -1.88
CA GLU A 221 -22.96 -17.14 -1.95
C GLU A 221 -24.43 -16.98 -2.39
N VAL A 222 -24.98 -17.98 -3.11
CA VAL A 222 -26.24 -17.84 -3.87
C VAL A 222 -27.43 -17.52 -2.97
N GLY A 223 -27.61 -18.23 -1.85
CA GLY A 223 -28.75 -18.02 -0.97
C GLY A 223 -28.54 -16.95 0.12
N CYS A 224 -27.44 -16.19 0.09
CA CYS A 224 -27.29 -15.00 0.94
C CYS A 224 -28.01 -13.82 0.31
N VAL A 225 -29.02 -13.26 0.99
CA VAL A 225 -29.83 -12.14 0.47
C VAL A 225 -29.49 -10.78 1.06
N TRP A 226 -28.86 -10.76 2.24
CA TRP A 226 -28.47 -9.53 2.94
C TRP A 226 -27.25 -9.83 3.83
N MET A 227 -26.31 -8.88 3.94
CA MET A 227 -25.11 -9.05 4.78
C MET A 227 -24.52 -7.71 5.25
N ILE A 228 -23.93 -7.70 6.46
CA ILE A 228 -23.03 -6.64 6.96
C ILE A 228 -21.79 -7.26 7.65
N GLY A 229 -20.76 -6.45 7.92
CA GLY A 229 -19.49 -6.91 8.50
C GLY A 229 -18.59 -7.60 7.48
N HIS A 230 -18.69 -7.23 6.20
CA HIS A 230 -18.13 -7.99 5.09
C HIS A 230 -17.12 -7.21 4.23
N ALA A 231 -16.20 -7.96 3.62
CA ALA A 231 -15.19 -7.49 2.67
C ALA A 231 -15.77 -6.87 1.38
N ALA A 232 -16.92 -7.37 0.92
CA ALA A 232 -17.53 -7.09 -0.39
C ALA A 232 -18.04 -5.63 -0.64
N THR A 233 -17.66 -4.63 0.16
CA THR A 233 -18.21 -3.25 0.05
C THR A 233 -17.44 -2.30 -0.89
N THR A 234 -16.32 -2.73 -1.51
CA THR A 234 -15.37 -1.80 -2.16
C THR A 234 -15.69 -1.38 -3.61
N PHE A 235 -16.74 -1.91 -4.25
CA PHE A 235 -17.13 -1.49 -5.61
C PHE A 235 -18.65 -1.53 -5.84
N PRO A 236 -19.42 -0.49 -5.45
CA PRO A 236 -20.72 -0.25 -6.06
C PRO A 236 -20.52 0.15 -7.52
N LYS A 237 -20.71 -0.79 -8.45
CA LYS A 237 -20.78 -0.50 -9.88
C LYS A 237 -22.16 0.03 -10.25
N ASP A 238 -22.60 1.09 -9.56
CA ASP A 238 -23.82 1.84 -9.86
C ASP A 238 -23.66 2.54 -11.21
N GLY A 239 -23.91 1.77 -12.28
CA GLY A 239 -24.03 2.27 -13.63
C GLY A 239 -25.24 3.18 -13.73
N LEU A 240 -25.04 4.47 -13.42
CA LEU A 240 -25.72 5.67 -13.97
C LEU A 240 -25.41 6.99 -13.23
N PHE A 241 -24.51 7.03 -12.24
CA PHE A 241 -24.11 8.28 -11.55
C PHE A 241 -22.63 8.67 -11.72
N MET A 242 -22.20 8.87 -12.96
CA MET A 242 -21.03 9.72 -13.22
C MET A 242 -21.35 11.18 -12.91
N SER A 243 -21.07 11.64 -11.68
CA SER A 243 -20.77 13.06 -11.34
C SER A 243 -20.58 13.35 -9.85
N SER A 244 -20.84 12.41 -8.93
CA SER A 244 -20.68 12.70 -7.50
C SER A 244 -19.21 12.86 -7.12
N THR A 245 -18.82 14.06 -6.68
CA THR A 245 -17.48 14.44 -6.18
C THR A 245 -17.11 13.81 -4.82
N VAL A 246 -17.79 12.74 -4.43
CA VAL A 246 -17.58 11.99 -3.20
C VAL A 246 -17.23 10.56 -3.59
N ALA A 247 -15.93 10.24 -3.55
CA ALA A 247 -15.46 8.87 -3.77
C ALA A 247 -16.14 7.92 -2.78
N ALA A 248 -16.58 6.75 -3.26
CA ALA A 248 -17.17 5.72 -2.43
C ALA A 248 -16.13 5.21 -1.43
N ARG A 249 -16.44 5.36 -0.13
CA ARG A 249 -15.59 4.92 0.99
C ARG A 249 -16.21 3.69 1.65
N ALA A 250 -15.42 2.65 1.88
CA ALA A 250 -15.75 1.49 2.70
C ALA A 250 -15.17 1.62 4.15
N ALA A 251 -14.89 0.53 4.88
CA ALA A 251 -14.84 0.51 6.36
C ALA A 251 -13.46 0.70 7.08
N VAL A 252 -13.40 1.65 8.03
CA VAL A 252 -12.31 2.02 9.01
C VAL A 252 -11.94 1.15 10.20
N ILE A 253 -11.06 0.13 10.13
CA ILE A 253 -10.35 -0.38 11.33
C ILE A 253 -9.89 0.75 12.29
N GLY A 254 -10.51 0.85 13.47
CA GLY A 254 -10.27 1.88 14.49
C GLY A 254 -11.05 3.20 14.32
N ARG A 255 -11.99 3.34 13.37
CA ARG A 255 -12.82 4.55 13.21
C ARG A 255 -14.32 4.29 13.22
N THR A 256 -15.02 5.32 13.70
CA THR A 256 -16.46 5.34 13.92
C THR A 256 -17.27 5.14 12.64
N LEU A 257 -18.33 4.34 12.76
CA LEU A 257 -19.33 4.15 11.72
C LEU A 257 -20.16 5.43 11.55
N THR A 258 -20.48 5.75 10.30
CA THR A 258 -21.36 6.83 9.88
C THR A 258 -22.29 6.34 8.78
N ALA A 259 -23.43 7.01 8.59
CA ALA A 259 -24.35 6.70 7.49
C ALA A 259 -23.72 6.81 6.09
N THR A 260 -22.56 7.49 5.97
CA THR A 260 -21.85 7.69 4.71
C THR A 260 -20.76 6.64 4.45
N ASN A 261 -20.04 6.18 5.48
CA ASN A 261 -18.99 5.16 5.37
C ASN A 261 -19.47 3.71 5.61
N THR A 262 -20.70 3.53 6.11
CA THR A 262 -21.25 2.20 6.39
C THR A 262 -22.20 1.73 5.30
N LYS A 263 -21.99 0.49 4.83
CA LYS A 263 -22.65 -0.13 3.68
C LYS A 263 -23.19 -1.52 4.04
N VAL A 264 -24.23 -1.94 3.32
CA VAL A 264 -24.90 -3.24 3.44
C VAL A 264 -24.99 -3.88 2.06
N TYR A 265 -24.72 -5.17 1.96
CA TYR A 265 -25.02 -5.98 0.77
C TYR A 265 -26.52 -6.31 0.72
N LEU A 266 -27.14 -6.09 -0.43
CA LEU A 266 -28.53 -6.48 -0.71
C LEU A 266 -28.59 -7.19 -2.08
N ARG A 267 -29.11 -8.42 -2.11
CA ARG A 267 -29.27 -9.17 -3.36
C ARG A 267 -30.42 -8.60 -4.20
N SER A 268 -30.17 -8.33 -5.48
CA SER A 268 -31.13 -7.71 -6.42
C SER A 268 -31.75 -8.67 -7.44
N GLY A 269 -31.43 -9.97 -7.38
CA GLY A 269 -32.11 -11.03 -8.14
C GLY A 269 -31.38 -11.62 -9.34
N ALA A 270 -30.11 -11.28 -9.59
CA ALA A 270 -29.29 -11.89 -10.64
C ALA A 270 -28.33 -12.99 -10.10
N PRO A 271 -27.94 -14.00 -10.91
CA PRO A 271 -26.85 -14.92 -10.59
C PRO A 271 -25.49 -14.23 -10.70
N LEU A 272 -24.55 -14.63 -9.83
CA LEU A 272 -23.24 -13.98 -9.69
C LEU A 272 -22.24 -14.46 -10.74
N SER A 273 -21.92 -13.60 -11.70
CA SER A 273 -20.64 -13.59 -12.43
C SER A 273 -19.92 -12.25 -12.26
N GLY A 274 -19.71 -11.87 -10.99
CA GLY A 274 -18.87 -10.72 -10.60
C GLY A 274 -19.59 -9.44 -10.17
N SER A 275 -20.79 -9.53 -9.61
CA SER A 275 -21.71 -8.37 -9.47
C SER A 275 -22.34 -8.25 -8.06
N LEU A 276 -21.72 -7.47 -7.17
CA LEU A 276 -22.21 -7.13 -5.82
C LEU A 276 -22.99 -5.80 -5.88
N ASP A 277 -24.20 -5.85 -6.46
CA ASP A 277 -24.73 -4.72 -7.23
C ASP A 277 -25.55 -3.66 -6.47
N VAL A 278 -25.87 -3.81 -5.19
CA VAL A 278 -26.64 -2.80 -4.45
C VAL A 278 -26.05 -2.50 -3.08
N VAL A 279 -25.46 -1.31 -2.98
CA VAL A 279 -24.98 -0.73 -1.72
C VAL A 279 -25.95 0.36 -1.27
N ARG A 280 -26.58 0.19 -0.09
CA ARG A 280 -27.40 1.25 0.51
C ARG A 280 -26.71 1.93 1.69
N PRO A 281 -26.94 3.24 1.90
CA PRO A 281 -26.54 3.90 3.13
C PRO A 281 -27.32 3.33 4.32
N VAL A 282 -26.68 3.35 5.47
CA VAL A 282 -27.27 3.03 6.76
C VAL A 282 -28.32 4.08 7.14
N LEU A 283 -29.38 3.66 7.83
CA LEU A 283 -30.48 4.54 8.25
C LEU A 283 -30.12 5.32 9.51
N GLU A 284 -29.45 4.68 10.46
CA GLU A 284 -29.01 5.26 11.73
C GLU A 284 -27.75 4.53 12.25
N THR A 285 -26.81 5.24 12.87
CA THR A 285 -25.68 4.63 13.58
C THR A 285 -25.27 5.50 14.76
N GLU A 286 -25.02 4.86 15.90
CA GLU A 286 -24.56 5.47 17.15
C GLU A 286 -23.58 4.49 17.82
N GLY A 287 -22.50 5.01 18.41
CA GLY A 287 -21.58 4.21 19.24
C GLY A 287 -20.79 3.07 18.57
N MET A 288 -20.81 2.89 17.24
CA MET A 288 -20.05 1.80 16.61
C MET A 288 -18.72 2.23 15.99
N VAL A 289 -17.71 1.36 16.09
CA VAL A 289 -16.37 1.50 15.51
C VAL A 289 -16.07 0.24 14.70
N TYR A 290 -15.40 0.38 13.57
CA TYR A 290 -14.97 -0.74 12.75
C TYR A 290 -13.68 -1.37 13.31
N GLU A 291 -13.52 -2.69 13.24
CA GLU A 291 -12.39 -3.43 13.82
C GLU A 291 -11.99 -4.63 12.96
N SER A 292 -10.74 -5.11 13.06
CA SER A 292 -10.33 -6.34 12.37
C SER A 292 -10.80 -7.55 13.20
N PRO A 293 -11.58 -8.48 12.63
CA PRO A 293 -12.02 -9.68 13.36
C PRO A 293 -10.85 -10.57 13.77
N PHE A 294 -9.69 -10.45 13.12
CA PHE A 294 -8.49 -11.21 13.40
C PHE A 294 -7.66 -10.65 14.57
N ASP A 295 -7.79 -9.35 14.88
CA ASP A 295 -7.11 -8.72 16.03
C ASP A 295 -7.84 -8.99 17.36
N VAL A 296 -9.17 -9.19 17.31
CA VAL A 296 -10.03 -9.41 18.50
C VAL A 296 -9.65 -10.67 19.27
N SER A 297 -9.36 -11.74 18.54
CA SER A 297 -8.93 -13.03 19.10
C SER A 297 -7.95 -13.69 18.12
N PRO A 298 -6.65 -13.34 18.20
CA PRO A 298 -5.63 -13.83 17.28
C PRO A 298 -5.60 -15.35 17.22
N GLY A 299 -5.55 -15.91 16.01
CA GLY A 299 -5.56 -17.35 15.78
C GLY A 299 -6.93 -18.05 15.83
N PHE A 300 -8.02 -17.37 16.23
CA PHE A 300 -9.36 -17.99 16.22
C PHE A 300 -9.88 -18.24 14.80
N PHE A 301 -9.85 -17.22 13.93
CA PHE A 301 -10.28 -17.35 12.54
C PHE A 301 -9.16 -17.92 11.68
N VAL A 302 -9.44 -19.03 10.99
CA VAL A 302 -8.57 -19.60 9.97
C VAL A 302 -8.74 -18.78 8.69
N ARG A 303 -7.64 -18.20 8.22
CA ARG A 303 -7.56 -17.54 6.91
C ARG A 303 -7.44 -18.58 5.81
N GLU A 304 -8.01 -18.27 4.66
CA GLU A 304 -7.82 -19.07 3.45
C GLU A 304 -6.45 -18.78 2.86
N ILE A 305 -5.63 -19.81 2.63
CA ILE A 305 -4.32 -19.64 1.98
C ILE A 305 -4.58 -19.61 0.47
N PRO A 306 -4.11 -18.58 -0.28
CA PRO A 306 -4.25 -18.55 -1.73
C PRO A 306 -3.65 -19.80 -2.38
N GLU A 307 -4.47 -20.52 -3.14
CA GLU A 307 -4.03 -21.69 -3.89
C GLU A 307 -3.07 -21.27 -5.02
N ALA A 308 -1.97 -22.01 -5.15
CA ALA A 308 -1.06 -21.92 -6.28
C ALA A 308 -0.91 -23.33 -6.85
N ASP A 309 -1.20 -23.49 -8.15
CA ASP A 309 -1.01 -24.77 -8.86
C ASP A 309 0.08 -24.65 -9.93
N PRO A 310 1.12 -25.51 -9.92
CA PRO A 310 1.58 -26.25 -8.74
C PRO A 310 1.94 -25.33 -7.56
N PRO A 311 2.07 -25.88 -6.33
CA PRO A 311 2.46 -25.11 -5.14
C PRO A 311 3.69 -24.23 -5.38
N LEU A 312 3.77 -23.09 -4.67
CA LEU A 312 5.00 -22.31 -4.68
C LEU A 312 6.15 -23.14 -4.08
N PRO A 313 7.40 -22.97 -4.55
CA PRO A 313 8.56 -23.47 -3.81
C PRO A 313 8.50 -22.91 -2.39
N SER A 314 8.64 -23.75 -1.37
CA SER A 314 8.63 -23.31 0.03
C SER A 314 9.72 -22.24 0.25
N PRO A 315 9.35 -20.99 0.56
CA PRO A 315 10.32 -20.00 0.95
C PRO A 315 10.74 -20.25 2.41
N PRO A 316 11.86 -19.65 2.85
CA PRO A 316 13.02 -19.26 2.05
C PRO A 316 14.29 -19.89 2.72
N PHE A 317 15.52 -19.87 2.20
CA PHE A 317 16.27 -18.94 1.37
C PHE A 317 17.16 -19.78 0.45
N THR A 318 17.47 -19.28 -0.75
CA THR A 318 18.32 -20.03 -1.69
C THR A 318 19.74 -19.44 -1.83
N THR A 319 19.98 -18.36 -1.08
CA THR A 319 21.12 -17.44 -1.15
C THR A 319 21.28 -16.78 0.21
N ALA A 320 22.52 -16.61 0.66
CA ALA A 320 22.82 -15.95 1.93
C ALA A 320 22.37 -14.48 1.90
N VAL A 321 21.71 -14.00 2.96
CA VAL A 321 21.31 -12.59 3.04
C VAL A 321 22.52 -11.68 3.27
N ALA A 322 22.68 -10.73 2.35
CA ALA A 322 23.80 -9.79 2.34
C ALA A 322 23.83 -8.89 3.60
N PRO A 323 25.02 -8.42 4.04
CA PRO A 323 25.22 -7.90 5.39
C PRO A 323 24.36 -6.67 5.77
N ARG A 324 24.13 -5.73 4.85
CA ARG A 324 23.32 -4.54 5.12
C ARG A 324 21.82 -4.87 5.14
N ILE A 325 21.34 -5.76 4.25
CA ILE A 325 19.96 -6.29 4.30
C ILE A 325 19.73 -7.04 5.61
N ARG A 326 20.70 -7.86 6.04
CA ARG A 326 20.70 -8.53 7.35
C ARG A 326 20.58 -7.54 8.50
N ALA A 327 21.41 -6.50 8.52
CA ALA A 327 21.36 -5.46 9.55
C ALA A 327 20.02 -4.70 9.53
N LEU A 328 19.45 -4.42 8.34
CA LEU A 328 18.13 -3.80 8.19
C LEU A 328 17.00 -4.69 8.76
N ALA A 329 17.02 -5.99 8.47
CA ALA A 329 16.03 -6.95 8.96
C ALA A 329 16.13 -7.22 10.47
N LEU A 330 17.34 -7.11 11.05
CA LEU A 330 17.56 -7.28 12.48
C LEU A 330 17.20 -6.04 13.32
N GLY A 331 17.10 -4.86 12.70
CA GLY A 331 17.00 -3.57 13.39
C GLY A 331 18.37 -3.05 13.87
N GLU A 332 19.45 -3.59 13.32
CA GLU A 332 20.86 -3.31 13.68
C GLU A 332 21.54 -2.35 12.68
N ALA A 333 20.82 -1.91 11.64
CA ALA A 333 21.36 -1.01 10.64
C ALA A 333 21.81 0.33 11.26
N GLY A 334 23.08 0.66 11.02
CA GLY A 334 23.59 2.03 11.17
C GLY A 334 22.99 2.97 10.12
N HIS A 335 23.72 4.01 9.73
CA HIS A 335 23.23 4.92 8.68
C HIS A 335 23.23 4.21 7.31
N VAL A 336 22.05 3.89 6.78
CA VAL A 336 21.90 3.12 5.53
C VAL A 336 20.95 3.81 4.56
N ARG A 337 21.27 3.83 3.25
CA ARG A 337 20.36 4.35 2.21
C ARG A 337 19.64 3.19 1.55
N VAL A 338 18.32 3.23 1.52
CA VAL A 338 17.47 2.14 1.02
C VAL A 338 16.56 2.67 -0.08
N MET A 339 16.68 2.15 -1.30
CA MET A 339 15.74 2.44 -2.39
C MET A 339 14.70 1.32 -2.47
N SER A 340 13.43 1.65 -2.67
CA SER A 340 12.38 0.67 -2.95
C SER A 340 11.79 0.89 -4.35
N SER A 341 11.60 -0.14 -5.17
CA SER A 341 11.00 -0.04 -6.52
C SER A 341 9.76 -0.91 -6.72
N ALA A 342 8.73 -0.36 -7.37
CA ALA A 342 7.47 -1.02 -7.73
C ALA A 342 6.72 -0.21 -8.81
N ASN A 343 5.55 -0.70 -9.27
CA ASN A 343 4.56 0.12 -9.99
C ASN A 343 3.55 0.79 -9.03
N SER A 344 2.46 1.36 -9.56
CA SER A 344 1.37 1.93 -8.73
C SER A 344 0.53 0.85 -8.05
N ARG A 345 1.10 0.25 -7.01
CA ARG A 345 0.35 -0.36 -5.91
C ARG A 345 0.21 0.64 -4.76
N GLY A 346 -0.03 1.90 -5.15
CA GLY A 346 0.04 3.07 -4.29
C GLY A 346 -0.75 2.91 -3.01
N VAL A 347 -0.11 3.22 -1.88
CA VAL A 347 -0.75 3.29 -0.58
C VAL A 347 -1.79 4.41 -0.63
N LYS A 348 -3.04 4.10 -0.31
CA LYS A 348 -4.01 5.18 -0.05
C LYS A 348 -3.75 5.77 1.33
N THR A 349 -3.92 7.07 1.47
CA THR A 349 -3.73 7.77 2.76
C THR A 349 -4.53 7.09 3.88
N PHE A 350 -4.15 7.33 5.14
CA PHE A 350 -4.86 6.81 6.34
C PHE A 350 -6.38 7.03 6.33
N ASP A 351 -6.90 7.93 5.49
CA ASP A 351 -8.32 8.19 5.29
C ASP A 351 -8.93 7.83 3.93
N GLY A 352 -8.21 7.12 3.05
CA GLY A 352 -8.72 6.68 1.74
C GLY A 352 -9.12 7.81 0.79
N SER A 353 -8.86 9.07 1.15
CA SER A 353 -9.37 10.25 0.44
C SER A 353 -8.49 10.71 -0.72
N GLY A 354 -7.31 10.14 -0.87
CA GLY A 354 -6.39 10.45 -1.96
C GLY A 354 -5.25 9.45 -2.11
N GLU A 355 -4.50 9.63 -3.19
CA GLU A 355 -3.24 8.96 -3.46
C GLU A 355 -2.18 9.48 -2.46
N SER A 356 -1.60 8.59 -1.65
CA SER A 356 -0.22 8.84 -1.23
C SER A 356 0.64 8.60 -2.46
N PRO A 357 1.67 9.42 -2.76
CA PRO A 357 2.56 9.10 -3.85
C PRO A 357 3.25 7.76 -3.51
N GLY A 358 3.35 6.92 -4.53
CA GLY A 358 3.31 5.48 -4.34
C GLY A 358 4.48 4.81 -3.62
N ASN A 359 4.38 3.48 -3.62
CA ASN A 359 5.39 2.49 -3.24
C ASN A 359 5.50 2.18 -1.73
N TYR A 360 5.97 0.96 -1.47
CA TYR A 360 5.96 0.23 -0.20
C TYR A 360 6.92 0.80 0.86
N ALA A 361 7.89 1.66 0.51
CA ALA A 361 8.75 2.37 1.48
C ALA A 361 7.97 2.95 2.67
N HIS A 362 6.77 3.49 2.41
CA HIS A 362 5.86 4.02 3.43
C HIS A 362 5.45 3.02 4.53
N GLY A 363 5.56 1.72 4.26
CA GLY A 363 5.20 0.63 5.18
C GLY A 363 6.31 0.39 6.19
N PHE A 364 7.56 0.33 5.72
CA PHE A 364 8.75 0.26 6.58
C PHE A 364 8.84 1.52 7.45
N ILE A 365 8.58 2.68 6.85
CA ILE A 365 8.49 3.99 7.52
C ILE A 365 7.42 4.02 8.62
N GLY A 366 6.22 3.47 8.35
CA GLY A 366 5.11 3.47 9.29
C GLY A 366 5.27 2.46 10.42
N LEU A 367 5.91 1.32 10.12
CA LEU A 367 6.17 0.22 11.05
C LEU A 367 7.09 0.63 12.20
N ASP A 368 8.20 1.29 11.88
CA ASP A 368 9.11 1.85 12.87
C ASP A 368 9.61 3.23 12.45
N PRO A 369 8.87 4.30 12.81
CA PRO A 369 9.29 5.68 12.54
C PRO A 369 10.56 6.12 13.29
N SER A 370 11.09 5.31 14.21
CA SER A 370 12.25 5.64 15.04
C SER A 370 13.58 5.19 14.43
N SER A 371 13.59 4.10 13.64
CA SER A 371 14.77 3.61 12.90
C SER A 371 14.98 4.31 11.55
N VAL A 372 14.48 5.54 11.41
CA VAL A 372 14.48 6.24 10.12
C VAL A 372 15.23 7.57 10.21
N ALA A 373 16.25 7.70 9.36
CA ALA A 373 17.23 8.79 9.34
C ALA A 373 16.91 9.87 8.28
N GLY A 374 16.02 9.58 7.33
CA GLY A 374 15.56 10.57 6.34
C GLY A 374 14.87 9.97 5.11
N VAL A 375 14.83 10.76 4.04
CA VAL A 375 14.17 10.45 2.78
C VAL A 375 15.04 10.83 1.58
N LEU A 376 15.08 9.95 0.58
CA LEU A 376 15.65 10.20 -0.74
C LEU A 376 14.55 10.40 -1.78
N ASN A 377 14.87 11.10 -2.87
CA ASN A 377 14.08 11.13 -4.10
C ASN A 377 12.61 11.60 -3.94
N ARG A 378 12.28 12.51 -3.00
CA ARG A 378 10.93 13.11 -2.92
C ARG A 378 10.70 13.93 -4.20
N PRO A 379 9.71 13.61 -5.06
CA PRO A 379 9.51 14.37 -6.28
C PRO A 379 9.14 15.84 -6.02
N ALA A 380 9.66 16.75 -6.84
CA ALA A 380 9.31 18.16 -6.84
C ALA A 380 7.94 18.33 -7.52
N LEU A 381 6.91 18.66 -6.74
CA LEU A 381 5.52 18.64 -7.22
C LEU A 381 4.83 20.00 -7.08
N LEU A 382 3.80 20.22 -7.91
CA LEU A 382 2.96 21.43 -7.86
C LEU A 382 1.78 21.35 -6.89
N SER A 383 1.27 20.15 -6.59
CA SER A 383 0.14 19.90 -5.69
C SER A 383 0.56 19.52 -4.27
N ARG A 384 -0.41 19.40 -3.35
CA ARG A 384 -0.20 18.78 -2.04
C ARG A 384 -0.22 17.27 -2.20
N PHE A 385 0.84 16.61 -1.76
CA PHE A 385 0.84 15.19 -1.48
C PHE A 385 1.56 14.91 -0.17
N PRO A 386 1.07 13.95 0.64
CA PRO A 386 1.79 13.49 1.79
C PRO A 386 3.00 12.67 1.37
N TRP A 387 4.16 13.04 1.91
CA TRP A 387 5.39 12.31 1.76
C TRP A 387 6.18 12.51 3.03
N PHE A 388 6.77 11.44 3.53
CA PHE A 388 7.43 11.39 4.83
C PHE A 388 8.67 12.32 4.90
N GLY A 389 9.11 12.67 6.11
CA GLY A 389 10.25 13.58 6.36
C GLY A 389 10.07 15.03 5.90
N PHE A 390 8.95 15.37 5.27
CA PHE A 390 8.64 16.71 4.76
C PHE A 390 7.16 17.00 5.07
N ASP A 391 6.89 17.59 6.24
CA ASP A 391 5.54 17.83 6.80
C ASP A 391 4.50 18.15 5.70
N SER A 392 3.50 17.27 5.66
CA SER A 392 2.47 17.19 4.64
C SER A 392 1.16 17.89 5.02
N ALA A 393 1.01 18.28 6.27
CA ALA A 393 -0.12 19.09 6.73
C ALA A 393 0.01 20.53 6.21
N ALA A 394 1.24 21.00 5.97
CA ALA A 394 1.50 22.30 5.37
C ALA A 394 1.00 22.42 3.91
N ALA A 395 0.70 23.66 3.53
CA ALA A 395 0.45 24.02 2.13
C ALA A 395 1.73 23.82 1.27
N PRO A 396 1.60 23.65 -0.06
CA PRO A 396 2.72 23.19 -0.90
C PRO A 396 3.88 24.20 -0.94
N PRO A 397 5.05 23.79 -1.49
CA PRO A 397 6.30 24.57 -1.51
C PRO A 397 6.08 26.02 -1.95
N PHE A 398 6.79 26.97 -1.34
CA PHE A 398 6.66 28.39 -1.70
C PHE A 398 7.19 28.64 -3.12
N ARG A 399 6.44 29.40 -3.93
CA ARG A 399 6.79 29.71 -5.32
C ARG A 399 6.48 31.16 -5.65
N LEU A 400 7.24 31.73 -6.59
CA LEU A 400 6.94 33.01 -7.22
C LEU A 400 7.35 32.95 -8.69
N GLY A 401 6.61 33.63 -9.56
CA GLY A 401 6.77 33.50 -11.00
C GLY A 401 6.07 32.26 -11.56
N THR A 402 6.25 32.02 -12.85
CA THR A 402 5.64 30.87 -13.55
C THR A 402 6.44 29.60 -13.26
N VAL A 403 5.75 28.55 -12.81
CA VAL A 403 6.33 27.23 -12.57
C VAL A 403 5.40 26.16 -13.14
N ASN A 404 5.91 25.33 -14.05
CA ASN A 404 5.14 24.31 -14.77
C ASN A 404 5.57 22.89 -14.35
N THR A 405 4.71 21.89 -14.53
CA THR A 405 5.12 20.47 -14.49
C THR A 405 5.89 20.11 -15.76
N VAL A 406 6.97 19.32 -15.65
CA VAL A 406 7.85 19.04 -16.79
C VAL A 406 7.37 17.82 -17.59
N GLY A 407 6.32 18.02 -18.39
CA GLY A 407 5.79 16.98 -19.28
C GLY A 407 6.70 16.65 -20.46
N ALA A 408 7.49 17.62 -20.93
CA ALA A 408 8.26 17.52 -22.18
C ALA A 408 9.79 17.33 -21.98
N ALA A 409 10.27 17.04 -20.77
CA ALA A 409 11.63 16.56 -20.50
C ALA A 409 11.62 15.08 -20.10
N SER A 410 10.83 14.30 -20.83
CA SER A 410 10.28 13.06 -20.31
C SER A 410 11.29 11.91 -20.27
N ASP A 411 12.26 11.88 -21.17
CA ASP A 411 13.41 10.95 -21.12
C ASP A 411 14.15 10.98 -19.77
N TYR A 412 14.17 12.14 -19.10
CA TYR A 412 14.81 12.35 -17.80
C TYR A 412 13.85 12.10 -16.63
N THR A 413 12.53 12.28 -16.84
CA THR A 413 11.56 12.38 -15.74
C THR A 413 10.73 11.16 -15.44
N ARG A 414 10.69 10.19 -16.34
CA ARG A 414 9.77 9.05 -16.27
C ARG A 414 10.15 7.96 -15.26
N PHE A 415 11.22 8.15 -14.48
CA PHE A 415 11.56 7.33 -13.29
C PHE A 415 10.82 7.78 -12.03
N TRP A 416 10.40 9.04 -11.99
CA TRP A 416 9.57 9.57 -10.92
C TRP A 416 8.10 9.19 -11.13
N GLY A 417 7.31 9.25 -10.06
CA GLY A 417 5.85 9.11 -10.15
C GLY A 417 5.23 10.13 -11.12
N ALA A 418 3.93 9.97 -11.41
CA ALA A 418 3.19 10.54 -12.55
C ALA A 418 3.27 12.06 -12.86
N ALA A 419 4.04 12.86 -12.12
CA ALA A 419 4.20 14.29 -12.31
C ALA A 419 5.66 14.81 -12.29
N GLY A 420 6.68 13.95 -12.38
CA GLY A 420 7.99 14.19 -13.04
C GLY A 420 8.93 15.33 -12.60
N GLY A 421 8.52 16.30 -11.79
CA GLY A 421 9.33 17.49 -11.46
C GLY A 421 8.69 18.82 -11.88
N VAL A 422 9.43 19.92 -11.70
CA VAL A 422 9.00 21.29 -12.02
C VAL A 422 10.00 22.06 -12.89
N LEU A 423 9.49 22.85 -13.83
CA LEU A 423 10.25 23.82 -14.63
C LEU A 423 10.03 25.21 -14.02
N LEU A 424 11.09 25.78 -13.46
CA LEU A 424 11.15 27.17 -13.01
C LEU A 424 11.42 28.05 -14.24
N ARG A 425 10.46 28.88 -14.64
CA ARG A 425 10.70 29.86 -15.73
C ARG A 425 11.74 30.91 -15.33
N PRO A 426 12.37 31.61 -16.28
CA PRO A 426 13.29 32.69 -15.97
C PRO A 426 12.75 33.66 -14.91
N GLY A 427 13.59 33.97 -13.91
CA GLY A 427 13.24 34.78 -12.74
C GLY A 427 12.32 34.11 -11.69
N ALA A 428 11.73 32.94 -11.98
CA ALA A 428 10.87 32.21 -11.05
C ALA A 428 11.69 31.50 -9.95
N GLN A 429 11.07 31.32 -8.78
CA GLN A 429 11.67 30.67 -7.62
C GLN A 429 10.76 29.61 -6.99
N TYR A 430 11.38 28.61 -6.37
CA TYR A 430 10.74 27.50 -5.68
C TYR A 430 11.56 27.14 -4.44
N ALA A 431 10.93 27.15 -3.26
CA ALA A 431 11.55 26.77 -2.00
C ALA A 431 10.87 25.54 -1.40
N LEU A 432 11.63 24.45 -1.27
CA LEU A 432 11.23 23.27 -0.50
C LEU A 432 12.05 23.19 0.78
N ARG A 433 11.36 23.04 1.91
CA ARG A 433 11.95 22.81 3.23
C ARG A 433 11.44 21.51 3.83
N CYS A 434 12.30 20.82 4.56
CA CYS A 434 11.95 19.73 5.47
C CYS A 434 11.57 20.34 6.83
N LYS A 435 10.61 19.74 7.54
CA LYS A 435 10.28 20.10 8.93
C LYS A 435 10.63 18.95 9.86
N PRO A 436 11.17 19.23 11.05
CA PRO A 436 11.23 18.34 12.19
C PRO A 436 9.87 17.81 12.68
N GLU A 437 9.36 16.76 12.04
CA GLU A 437 8.33 15.89 12.59
C GLU A 437 8.80 14.43 12.51
N GLY A 438 8.95 13.79 13.67
CA GLY A 438 9.62 12.49 13.79
C GLY A 438 11.14 12.61 13.57
N MET A 439 11.63 11.87 12.58
CA MET A 439 13.05 11.55 12.28
C MET A 439 14.09 12.69 12.32
N ILE A 440 13.75 13.86 11.79
CA ILE A 440 14.72 14.91 11.46
C ILE A 440 14.59 15.99 12.52
N THR A 441 15.03 15.66 13.75
CA THR A 441 14.76 16.51 14.90
C THR A 441 15.43 17.90 14.77
N ALA A 442 14.85 18.89 15.44
CA ALA A 442 15.32 20.28 15.39
C ALA A 442 16.74 20.44 15.97
N ASP A 443 17.09 19.62 16.95
CA ASP A 443 18.38 19.55 17.63
C ASP A 443 19.44 18.69 16.89
N ALA A 444 19.11 18.15 15.72
CA ALA A 444 20.02 17.39 14.87
C ALA A 444 20.44 18.17 13.60
N PRO A 445 21.64 17.89 13.05
CA PRO A 445 22.01 18.37 11.72
C PRO A 445 21.13 17.74 10.63
N LEU A 446 21.07 18.39 9.48
CA LEU A 446 20.19 18.01 8.38
C LEU A 446 20.84 18.36 7.04
N ILE A 447 21.14 17.37 6.22
CA ILE A 447 21.49 17.59 4.82
C ILE A 447 20.20 17.71 4.00
N VAL A 448 20.06 18.78 3.23
CA VAL A 448 19.01 18.90 2.21
C VAL A 448 19.66 19.03 0.84
N ARG A 449 19.23 18.15 -0.07
CA ARG A 449 19.69 18.08 -1.47
C ARG A 449 18.51 18.30 -2.42
N ALA A 450 18.75 19.02 -3.52
CA ALA A 450 17.85 19.12 -4.66
C ALA A 450 18.53 18.55 -5.91
N HIS A 451 17.76 17.83 -6.73
CA HIS A 451 18.22 17.24 -7.98
C HIS A 451 17.62 18.03 -9.15
N ALA A 452 18.48 18.51 -10.06
CA ALA A 452 18.10 19.37 -11.19
C ALA A 452 18.72 18.85 -12.50
N LEU A 453 18.23 19.35 -13.65
CA LEU A 453 18.83 19.08 -14.96
C LEU A 453 19.60 20.29 -15.47
N ARG A 454 20.84 20.03 -15.88
CA ARG A 454 21.67 20.89 -16.72
C ARG A 454 21.46 20.50 -18.19
N PHE A 455 21.16 21.44 -19.08
CA PHE A 455 20.81 21.16 -20.46
C PHE A 455 20.95 22.40 -21.38
N PRO A 456 20.95 22.24 -22.72
CA PRO A 456 21.16 23.34 -23.66
C PRO A 456 20.08 24.42 -23.55
N GLY A 457 20.49 25.67 -23.35
CA GLY A 457 19.61 26.82 -23.18
C GLY A 457 18.96 26.94 -21.81
N ALA A 458 19.35 26.11 -20.83
CA ALA A 458 18.88 26.25 -19.46
C ALA A 458 19.26 27.62 -18.87
N ALA A 459 18.41 28.14 -17.99
CA ALA A 459 18.72 29.34 -17.22
C ALA A 459 19.64 29.00 -16.05
N ASP A 460 20.57 29.88 -15.67
CA ASP A 460 21.41 29.70 -14.48
C ASP A 460 20.59 29.30 -13.25
N LEU A 461 21.09 28.34 -12.47
CA LEU A 461 20.48 27.94 -11.21
C LEU A 461 21.11 28.75 -10.08
N LEU A 462 20.34 29.70 -9.57
CA LEU A 462 20.66 30.37 -8.32
C LEU A 462 20.03 29.63 -7.15
N TRP A 463 20.81 29.34 -6.12
CA TRP A 463 20.30 28.70 -4.92
C TRP A 463 20.78 29.36 -3.63
N THR A 464 20.03 29.20 -2.55
CA THR A 464 20.40 29.68 -1.22
C THR A 464 19.78 28.78 -0.16
N ALA A 465 20.51 28.50 0.91
CA ALA A 465 19.96 27.86 2.10
C ALA A 465 18.85 28.75 2.67
N ASN A 466 17.68 28.18 2.95
CA ASN A 466 16.50 28.97 3.31
C ASN A 466 15.66 28.25 4.37
N LYS A 467 15.33 28.96 5.46
CA LYS A 467 14.57 28.42 6.60
C LYS A 467 13.32 29.23 6.96
N HIS A 468 12.35 28.64 7.64
CA HIS A 468 11.14 29.35 8.11
C HIS A 468 10.42 28.60 9.24
N THR A 469 9.37 29.18 9.79
CA THR A 469 8.37 28.50 10.65
C THR A 469 7.26 27.78 9.86
N ARG A 470 7.30 27.83 8.51
CA ARG A 470 6.24 27.34 7.59
C ARG A 470 6.78 27.01 6.20
N GLN A 471 6.27 25.97 5.56
CA GLN A 471 6.61 25.62 4.16
C GLN A 471 6.23 26.70 3.14
N ASN A 472 5.00 27.24 3.23
CA ASN A 472 4.36 28.00 2.16
C ASN A 472 4.64 29.51 2.19
N GLN A 473 5.73 29.94 2.82
CA GLN A 473 6.14 31.34 2.93
C GLN A 473 7.57 31.53 2.41
N ALA A 474 7.98 32.78 2.14
CA ALA A 474 9.23 33.10 1.42
C ALA A 474 10.52 32.63 2.12
N GLY A 475 10.47 32.45 3.45
CA GLY A 475 11.63 32.04 4.23
C GLY A 475 12.59 33.19 4.54
N GLN A 476 13.53 32.89 5.43
CA GLN A 476 14.75 33.64 5.64
C GLN A 476 15.88 32.94 4.85
N ASP A 477 16.55 33.70 4.00
CA ASP A 477 17.78 33.25 3.35
C ASP A 477 18.95 33.25 4.34
N ILE A 478 19.81 32.24 4.24
CA ILE A 478 20.96 31.99 5.10
C ILE A 478 22.20 31.84 4.22
N GLY A 479 23.26 32.58 4.54
CA GLY A 479 24.48 32.61 3.74
C GLY A 479 24.37 33.44 2.46
N LEU A 480 25.16 33.07 1.45
CA LEU A 480 25.21 33.73 0.14
C LEU A 480 24.33 32.99 -0.87
N THR A 481 23.81 33.72 -1.86
CA THR A 481 23.28 33.07 -3.06
C THR A 481 24.42 32.55 -3.92
N HIS A 482 24.38 31.26 -4.22
CA HIS A 482 25.28 30.60 -5.14
C HIS A 482 24.63 30.58 -6.53
N THR A 483 25.45 30.65 -7.59
CA THR A 483 25.01 30.53 -8.99
C THR A 483 25.74 29.37 -9.64
N ILE A 484 25.01 28.54 -10.38
CA ILE A 484 25.52 27.45 -11.20
C ILE A 484 25.14 27.78 -12.66
N GLU A 485 26.13 27.77 -13.55
CA GLU A 485 25.92 27.91 -14.99
C GLU A 485 25.24 26.65 -15.52
N MET A 486 24.02 26.80 -16.06
CA MET A 486 23.20 25.64 -16.46
C MET A 486 23.18 25.36 -17.95
N ASP A 487 23.48 26.37 -18.78
CA ASP A 487 23.47 26.22 -20.23
C ASP A 487 24.65 25.35 -20.69
N THR A 488 24.36 24.32 -21.48
CA THR A 488 25.35 23.41 -22.12
C THR A 488 25.32 23.50 -23.64
N THR A 489 24.71 24.54 -24.21
CA THR A 489 24.59 24.74 -25.65
C THR A 489 25.97 24.80 -26.30
N ARG A 490 26.30 23.76 -27.08
CA ARG A 490 27.46 23.76 -27.99
C ARG A 490 27.08 24.26 -29.38
N PHE A 491 25.87 23.93 -29.83
CA PHE A 491 25.36 24.30 -31.16
C PHE A 491 23.92 24.81 -31.09
N SER A 492 23.54 25.70 -32.01
CA SER A 492 22.18 26.21 -32.14
C SER A 492 21.81 26.41 -33.59
N ALA A 493 20.59 26.04 -33.96
CA ALA A 493 20.04 26.24 -35.29
C ALA A 493 18.64 26.85 -35.22
N VAL A 494 18.31 27.69 -36.20
CA VAL A 494 16.95 28.17 -36.41
C VAL A 494 16.23 27.18 -37.32
N TRP A 495 15.14 26.60 -36.86
CA TRP A 495 14.35 25.65 -37.64
C TRP A 495 13.58 26.36 -38.75
N THR A 496 13.70 25.83 -39.96
CA THR A 496 12.96 26.23 -41.14
C THR A 496 12.44 24.97 -41.83
N PRO A 497 11.13 24.83 -42.12
CA PRO A 497 10.59 23.65 -42.77
C PRO A 497 11.11 23.52 -44.21
N GLU A 498 11.29 22.29 -44.68
CA GLU A 498 11.55 22.04 -46.10
C GLU A 498 10.26 22.16 -46.93
N ALA A 499 10.42 22.34 -48.25
CA ALA A 499 9.31 22.57 -49.16
C ALA A 499 8.52 21.28 -49.44
N GLY A 500 7.65 20.90 -48.51
CA GLY A 500 6.79 19.71 -48.61
C GLY A 500 6.33 19.14 -47.26
N ASP A 501 6.87 19.62 -46.14
CA ASP A 501 6.51 19.13 -44.80
C ASP A 501 5.12 19.62 -44.35
N ASP A 502 4.08 18.85 -44.67
CA ASP A 502 2.85 18.82 -43.89
C ASP A 502 3.14 18.10 -42.55
N ALA A 503 3.71 18.81 -41.57
CA ALA A 503 4.02 18.27 -40.24
C ALA A 503 2.76 17.61 -39.62
N PRO A 504 2.85 16.35 -39.12
CA PRO A 504 3.78 16.03 -38.04
C PRO A 504 4.47 14.65 -38.09
N ASP A 505 5.78 14.63 -37.80
CA ASP A 505 6.45 13.63 -36.97
C ASP A 505 7.66 14.35 -36.34
N ALA A 506 7.49 14.87 -35.12
CA ALA A 506 8.44 15.80 -34.49
C ALA A 506 9.77 15.14 -34.05
N ARG A 507 9.88 13.83 -34.26
CA ARG A 507 11.05 13.00 -34.00
C ARG A 507 12.21 13.22 -34.98
N THR A 508 11.97 13.65 -36.22
CA THR A 508 13.03 13.84 -37.22
C THR A 508 13.17 15.31 -37.62
N ILE A 509 14.40 15.84 -37.58
CA ILE A 509 14.70 17.25 -37.85
C ILE A 509 15.83 17.33 -38.87
N ALA A 510 15.55 17.90 -40.05
CA ALA A 510 16.58 18.26 -41.03
C ALA A 510 17.12 19.67 -40.75
N LEU A 511 18.45 19.82 -40.69
CA LEU A 511 19.16 21.10 -40.56
C LEU A 511 20.14 21.28 -41.71
N VAL A 512 19.99 22.38 -42.46
CA VAL A 512 20.88 22.71 -43.59
C VAL A 512 22.12 23.47 -43.09
N GLY A 513 23.32 22.97 -43.42
CA GLY A 513 24.60 23.64 -43.15
C GLY A 513 25.67 22.74 -42.51
N ASP A 514 26.94 23.04 -42.80
CA ASP A 514 28.09 22.20 -42.43
C ASP A 514 28.31 22.09 -40.90
N ASP A 515 27.91 23.11 -40.13
CA ASP A 515 28.12 23.17 -38.67
C ASP A 515 27.24 22.20 -37.87
N ALA A 516 26.16 21.68 -38.45
CA ALA A 516 25.27 20.72 -37.78
C ALA A 516 25.95 19.36 -37.47
N MET A 517 27.11 19.09 -38.09
CA MET A 517 27.98 17.95 -37.77
C MET A 517 28.57 17.96 -36.34
N GLN A 518 28.35 19.03 -35.56
CA GLN A 518 28.77 19.13 -34.15
C GLN A 518 27.79 18.48 -33.16
N ILE A 519 26.62 18.04 -33.63
CA ILE A 519 25.59 17.36 -32.82
C ILE A 519 25.95 15.88 -32.71
N LEU A 520 25.87 15.32 -31.51
CA LEU A 520 26.24 13.94 -31.21
C LEU A 520 25.02 13.11 -30.76
N PRO A 521 24.94 11.82 -31.10
CA PRO A 521 24.04 10.88 -30.43
C PRO A 521 24.27 10.92 -28.91
N GLY A 522 23.19 11.03 -28.15
CA GLY A 522 23.20 11.23 -26.69
C GLY A 522 23.08 12.69 -26.24
N ASP A 523 23.26 13.68 -27.12
CA ASP A 523 23.01 15.09 -26.81
C ASP A 523 21.53 15.34 -26.48
N ALA A 524 21.27 16.37 -25.68
CA ALA A 524 19.94 16.92 -25.51
C ALA A 524 19.63 17.92 -26.64
N CYS A 525 18.40 17.86 -27.17
CA CYS A 525 17.81 18.85 -28.07
C CYS A 525 16.75 19.63 -27.31
N ALA A 526 16.97 20.94 -27.13
CA ALA A 526 16.10 21.83 -26.37
C ALA A 526 15.44 22.90 -27.26
N VAL A 527 14.13 23.07 -27.12
CA VAL A 527 13.38 24.13 -27.82
C VAL A 527 12.14 24.56 -27.02
N ARG A 528 12.06 25.86 -26.72
CA ARG A 528 11.00 26.46 -25.88
C ARG A 528 10.84 25.75 -24.54
N ASP A 529 9.90 24.82 -24.45
CA ASP A 529 9.53 24.06 -23.25
C ASP A 529 9.90 22.57 -23.33
N ALA A 530 10.33 22.12 -24.52
CA ALA A 530 10.58 20.74 -24.89
C ALA A 530 12.06 20.38 -24.81
N LEU A 531 12.32 19.14 -24.40
CA LEU A 531 13.66 18.57 -24.26
C LEU A 531 13.63 17.06 -24.55
N ALA A 532 14.25 16.66 -25.66
CA ALA A 532 14.39 15.27 -26.08
C ALA A 532 15.87 14.89 -26.26
N ILE A 533 16.18 13.60 -26.25
CA ILE A 533 17.55 13.12 -26.53
C ILE A 533 17.72 12.81 -28.02
N VAL A 534 18.85 13.20 -28.59
CA VAL A 534 19.30 12.84 -29.94
C VAL A 534 19.66 11.36 -29.96
N GLU A 535 18.88 10.55 -30.67
CA GLU A 535 19.11 9.12 -30.85
C GLU A 535 20.14 8.85 -31.94
N SER A 536 20.06 9.57 -33.06
CA SER A 536 21.05 9.46 -34.14
C SER A 536 21.19 10.74 -34.96
N VAL A 537 22.32 10.86 -35.65
CA VAL A 537 22.65 11.97 -36.56
C VAL A 537 23.18 11.36 -37.85
N ALA A 538 22.61 11.76 -38.99
CA ALA A 538 22.98 11.33 -40.32
C ALA A 538 23.12 12.53 -41.27
N PHE A 539 23.94 12.41 -42.31
CA PHE A 539 24.07 13.44 -43.34
C PHE A 539 23.42 12.99 -44.65
N ASP A 540 22.38 13.70 -45.09
CA ASP A 540 21.80 13.52 -46.41
C ASP A 540 22.58 14.36 -47.42
N ALA A 541 23.43 13.70 -48.20
CA ALA A 541 24.24 14.32 -49.24
C ALA A 541 23.44 14.78 -50.49
N ALA A 542 22.19 14.35 -50.65
CA ALA A 542 21.30 14.81 -51.72
C ALA A 542 20.53 16.08 -51.32
N ALA A 543 20.12 16.18 -50.06
CA ALA A 543 19.51 17.39 -49.49
C ALA A 543 20.55 18.46 -49.09
N GLY A 544 21.79 18.05 -48.76
CA GLY A 544 22.79 18.93 -48.16
C GLY A 544 22.49 19.26 -46.69
N ALA A 545 21.82 18.34 -46.00
CA ALA A 545 21.26 18.54 -44.66
C ALA A 545 21.76 17.47 -43.68
N THR A 546 21.95 17.88 -42.43
CA THR A 546 22.10 16.95 -41.31
C THR A 546 20.71 16.58 -40.79
N VAL A 547 20.37 15.31 -40.89
CA VAL A 547 19.13 14.72 -40.39
C VAL A 547 19.38 14.18 -38.99
N ILE A 548 18.64 14.72 -38.03
CA ILE A 548 18.69 14.35 -36.62
C ILE A 548 17.44 13.54 -36.31
N THR A 549 17.61 12.36 -35.73
CA THR A 549 16.51 11.59 -35.16
C THR A 549 16.59 11.69 -33.65
N LEU A 550 15.52 12.17 -33.04
CA LEU A 550 15.31 12.18 -31.60
C LEU A 550 14.77 10.82 -31.15
N ARG A 551 15.00 10.46 -29.89
CA ARG A 551 14.47 9.23 -29.29
C ARG A 551 12.94 9.27 -29.23
N ASP A 552 12.42 10.38 -28.72
CA ASP A 552 11.00 10.71 -28.61
C ASP A 552 10.68 11.98 -29.40
N ASP A 553 9.40 12.17 -29.72
CA ASP A 553 8.89 13.47 -30.14
C ASP A 553 9.11 14.52 -29.04
N LEU A 554 9.42 15.75 -29.45
CA LEU A 554 9.52 16.91 -28.55
C LEU A 554 8.23 17.23 -27.77
N ASN A 555 7.10 16.59 -28.11
CA ASN A 555 5.76 16.89 -27.56
C ASN A 555 5.34 18.37 -27.73
N GLU A 556 5.96 19.07 -28.68
CA GLU A 556 5.76 20.47 -28.99
C GLU A 556 5.83 20.65 -30.52
N THR A 557 4.90 21.41 -31.10
CA THR A 557 4.86 21.63 -32.56
C THR A 557 5.88 22.70 -32.95
N LEU A 558 6.93 22.32 -33.69
CA LEU A 558 7.91 23.27 -34.21
C LEU A 558 7.26 24.33 -35.11
N HIS A 559 7.74 25.57 -35.00
CA HIS A 559 7.28 26.71 -35.78
C HIS A 559 8.46 27.37 -36.51
N PRO A 560 8.29 27.84 -37.76
CA PRO A 560 9.39 28.46 -38.50
C PRO A 560 9.98 29.64 -37.74
N GLY A 561 11.29 29.60 -37.46
CA GLY A 561 11.97 30.57 -36.61
C GLY A 561 12.27 30.10 -35.18
N ASP A 562 11.78 28.92 -34.76
CA ASP A 562 12.17 28.30 -33.49
C ASP A 562 13.69 28.08 -33.43
N THR A 563 14.31 28.38 -32.29
CA THR A 563 15.74 28.09 -32.08
C THR A 563 15.92 26.80 -31.30
N LEU A 564 16.39 25.77 -32.00
CA LEU A 564 16.83 24.49 -31.45
C LEU A 564 18.24 24.65 -30.86
N ARG A 565 18.49 24.08 -29.69
CA ARG A 565 19.79 24.08 -29.01
C ARG A 565 20.24 22.66 -28.73
N PHE A 566 21.53 22.40 -28.92
CA PHE A 566 22.13 21.07 -28.82
C PHE A 566 23.40 21.09 -27.95
N GLY A 567 23.59 20.02 -27.19
CA GLY A 567 24.75 19.83 -26.31
C GLY A 567 24.53 18.74 -25.26
N GLU A 568 25.51 18.57 -24.39
CA GLU A 568 25.45 17.63 -23.26
C GLU A 568 24.29 17.93 -22.30
N TRP A 569 23.88 16.94 -21.53
CA TRP A 569 23.00 17.10 -20.38
C TRP A 569 23.67 16.46 -19.16
N GLU A 570 23.32 16.96 -17.98
CA GLU A 570 23.85 16.46 -16.71
C GLU A 570 22.73 16.53 -15.67
N LEU A 571 22.49 15.45 -14.93
CA LEU A 571 21.80 15.60 -13.64
C LEU A 571 22.76 16.33 -12.70
N ILE A 572 22.30 17.26 -11.89
CA ILE A 572 23.15 17.94 -10.90
C ILE A 572 22.49 17.96 -9.52
N ASP A 573 23.32 17.91 -8.49
CA ASP A 573 22.90 17.95 -7.10
C ASP A 573 23.28 19.29 -6.48
N VAL A 574 22.31 19.96 -5.86
CA VAL A 574 22.52 21.14 -5.01
C VAL A 574 22.31 20.72 -3.57
N GLU A 575 23.33 20.81 -2.73
CA GLU A 575 23.29 20.32 -1.35
C GLU A 575 23.65 21.40 -0.34
N HIS A 576 22.99 21.37 0.83
CA HIS A 576 23.36 22.16 1.99
C HIS A 576 23.21 21.37 3.29
N GLU A 577 24.26 21.30 4.09
CA GLU A 577 24.24 20.79 5.45
C GLU A 577 23.84 21.89 6.43
N TRP A 578 22.68 21.72 7.07
CA TRP A 578 22.24 22.54 8.17
C TRP A 578 22.80 22.03 9.49
N PRO A 579 23.32 22.90 10.37
CA PRO A 579 23.55 22.53 11.76
C PRO A 579 22.22 22.29 12.48
N ALA A 580 22.32 21.69 13.68
CA ALA A 580 21.25 21.72 14.67
C ALA A 580 20.75 23.15 14.93
N LEU A 581 19.45 23.32 15.17
CA LEU A 581 18.89 24.63 15.51
C LEU A 581 19.43 25.12 16.85
N ALA A 582 19.78 26.41 16.89
CA ALA A 582 20.19 27.06 18.12
C ALA A 582 19.02 27.12 19.12
N PRO A 583 19.26 27.03 20.45
CA PRO A 583 18.21 27.17 21.45
C PRO A 583 17.38 28.45 21.28
N GLY A 584 16.07 28.30 21.10
CA GLY A 584 15.13 29.41 20.87
C GLY A 584 14.93 29.81 19.41
N ASP A 585 15.65 29.21 18.45
CA ASP A 585 15.35 29.32 17.03
C ASP A 585 14.11 28.47 16.70
N ASN A 586 13.05 29.11 16.20
CA ASN A 586 11.80 28.46 15.83
C ASN A 586 11.64 28.29 14.31
N ALA A 587 12.66 28.64 13.51
CA ALA A 587 12.65 28.40 12.07
C ALA A 587 13.01 26.94 11.74
N ASP A 588 12.15 26.04 12.22
CA ASP A 588 12.29 24.58 12.15
C ASP A 588 12.26 24.02 10.72
N TRP A 589 11.53 24.66 9.81
CA TRP A 589 11.59 24.31 8.39
C TRP A 589 12.92 24.72 7.79
N ARG A 590 13.75 23.75 7.40
CA ARG A 590 15.09 23.95 6.83
C ARG A 590 15.17 23.37 5.41
N GLY A 591 15.77 24.07 4.46
CA GLY A 591 15.93 23.54 3.10
C GLY A 591 16.53 24.51 2.09
N LEU A 592 16.11 24.39 0.83
CA LEU A 592 16.71 25.09 -0.30
C LEU A 592 15.69 25.98 -0.99
N LYS A 593 16.09 27.22 -1.27
CA LYS A 593 15.39 28.10 -2.22
C LYS A 593 16.16 28.08 -3.53
N LEU A 594 15.50 27.64 -4.59
CA LEU A 594 16.02 27.58 -5.96
C LEU A 594 15.36 28.70 -6.78
N ARG A 595 16.11 29.32 -7.70
CA ARG A 595 15.65 30.38 -8.60
C ARG A 595 16.33 30.25 -9.95
N ALA A 596 15.57 30.34 -11.03
CA ALA A 596 16.13 30.43 -12.37
C ALA A 596 16.63 31.85 -12.66
N GLY A 597 17.74 31.96 -13.39
CA GLY A 597 18.26 33.22 -13.92
C GLY A 597 17.26 33.94 -14.84
N GLU A 598 17.55 35.19 -15.19
CA GLU A 598 16.63 36.04 -15.98
C GLU A 598 16.65 35.73 -17.49
N ALA A 599 17.53 34.83 -17.95
CA ALA A 599 17.70 34.43 -19.35
C ALA A 599 17.80 32.90 -19.47
N GLY A 600 17.41 32.34 -20.63
CA GLY A 600 17.32 30.89 -20.88
C GLY A 600 15.89 30.36 -20.90
N ALA A 601 15.72 29.04 -20.99
CA ALA A 601 14.43 28.35 -20.99
C ALA A 601 13.83 28.21 -19.56
N GLY A 602 14.70 28.21 -18.55
CA GLY A 602 14.37 27.98 -17.15
C GLY A 602 15.29 26.94 -16.50
N VAL A 603 14.99 26.57 -15.25
CA VAL A 603 15.65 25.46 -14.54
C VAL A 603 14.66 24.33 -14.31
N VAL A 604 15.07 23.11 -14.63
CA VAL A 604 14.29 21.90 -14.35
C VAL A 604 14.76 21.30 -13.02
N VAL A 605 13.84 21.06 -12.08
CA VAL A 605 14.09 20.49 -10.74
C VAL A 605 13.18 19.28 -10.55
N PHE A 606 13.75 18.14 -10.21
CA PHE A 606 13.06 16.86 -10.27
C PHE A 606 12.63 16.31 -8.92
N ALA A 607 13.55 16.34 -7.96
CA ALA A 607 13.37 15.71 -6.67
C ALA A 607 14.22 16.41 -5.61
N PHE A 608 13.92 16.10 -4.35
CA PHE A 608 14.67 16.54 -3.19
C PHE A 608 14.89 15.37 -2.23
N SER A 609 16.03 15.40 -1.56
CA SER A 609 16.41 14.42 -0.55
C SER A 609 16.73 15.18 0.75
N ALA A 610 16.39 14.61 1.91
CA ALA A 610 16.61 15.24 3.21
C ALA A 610 16.85 14.19 4.30
N TRP A 611 18.00 14.25 4.98
CA TRP A 611 18.37 13.28 6.01
C TRP A 611 19.28 13.87 7.10
N ASN A 612 19.24 13.27 8.28
CA ASN A 612 20.22 13.52 9.32
C ASN A 612 21.45 12.61 9.06
N PRO A 613 22.65 13.17 8.77
CA PRO A 613 23.84 12.37 8.48
C PRO A 613 24.37 11.58 9.69
N ASN A 614 23.95 11.94 10.90
CA ASN A 614 24.40 11.34 12.16
C ASN A 614 23.33 10.45 12.82
N ALA A 615 22.14 10.31 12.22
CA ALA A 615 21.13 9.37 12.72
C ALA A 615 21.49 7.93 12.32
N PRO A 616 21.47 6.96 13.25
CA PRO A 616 21.38 5.55 12.88
C PRO A 616 20.03 5.29 12.20
N GLY A 617 19.95 4.20 11.43
CA GLY A 617 18.74 3.82 10.70
C GLY A 617 18.73 4.24 9.22
N ALA A 618 17.59 4.01 8.58
CA ALA A 618 17.46 4.02 7.13
C ALA A 618 17.04 5.39 6.57
N VAL A 619 17.62 5.78 5.43
CA VAL A 619 17.18 6.90 4.60
C VAL A 619 16.42 6.30 3.40
N TRP A 620 15.10 6.48 3.33
CA TRP A 620 14.26 5.78 2.36
C TRP A 620 14.01 6.56 1.08
N GLY A 621 14.32 5.93 -0.04
CA GLY A 621 13.97 6.36 -1.38
C GLY A 621 12.86 5.52 -2.01
N VAL A 622 12.19 6.12 -2.99
CA VAL A 622 11.25 5.43 -3.89
C VAL A 622 11.73 5.59 -5.32
N GLY A 623 11.82 4.46 -6.01
CA GLY A 623 11.98 4.36 -7.46
C GLY A 623 10.74 3.76 -8.11
N GLY A 624 10.62 3.95 -9.42
CA GLY A 624 9.59 3.35 -10.25
C GLY A 624 8.37 4.24 -10.48
N ARG A 625 7.72 4.02 -11.63
CA ARG A 625 6.63 4.88 -12.13
C ARG A 625 5.27 4.31 -11.79
N GLY A 626 4.41 5.17 -11.24
CA GLY A 626 3.02 4.82 -10.99
C GLY A 626 2.24 4.61 -12.29
N GLY A 627 1.55 3.47 -12.41
CA GLY A 627 0.74 3.10 -13.57
C GLY A 627 1.42 2.15 -14.56
N GLU A 628 2.74 1.97 -14.42
CA GLU A 628 3.61 1.33 -15.42
C GLU A 628 4.39 0.19 -14.77
N GLY A 629 4.50 -0.99 -15.40
CA GLY A 629 5.38 -2.05 -14.94
C GLY A 629 6.84 -1.85 -15.35
N TYR A 630 7.72 -2.81 -15.04
CA TYR A 630 9.15 -2.67 -15.34
C TYR A 630 9.45 -2.62 -16.85
N THR A 631 8.73 -3.37 -17.69
CA THR A 631 8.92 -3.34 -19.15
C THR A 631 8.67 -1.95 -19.77
N PRO A 632 7.49 -1.31 -19.59
CA PRO A 632 7.31 0.06 -20.09
C PRO A 632 8.26 1.03 -19.40
N GLN A 633 8.52 0.93 -18.09
CA GLN A 633 9.50 1.80 -17.41
C GLN A 633 10.88 1.79 -18.06
N LEU A 634 11.40 0.63 -18.47
CA LEU A 634 12.72 0.51 -19.14
C LEU A 634 12.68 0.96 -20.60
N ALA A 635 11.63 0.63 -21.36
CA ALA A 635 11.52 1.01 -22.78
C ALA A 635 11.43 2.54 -22.95
N ILE A 636 10.61 3.16 -22.11
CA ILE A 636 10.24 4.58 -22.12
C ILE A 636 11.35 5.47 -21.53
N ALA A 637 12.36 4.87 -20.88
CA ALA A 637 13.49 5.54 -20.25
C ALA A 637 14.67 5.72 -21.19
N HIS A 638 15.39 6.84 -21.13
CA HIS A 638 16.75 6.87 -21.68
C HIS A 638 17.71 6.10 -20.76
N PRO A 639 18.46 5.08 -21.25
CA PRO A 639 19.28 4.23 -20.39
C PRO A 639 20.31 5.00 -19.56
N GLU A 640 21.00 5.98 -20.14
CA GLU A 640 21.99 6.75 -19.35
C GLU A 640 21.32 7.67 -18.32
N ALA A 641 20.12 8.19 -18.60
CA ALA A 641 19.39 9.01 -17.63
C ALA A 641 18.93 8.17 -16.44
N LEU A 642 18.56 6.89 -16.69
CA LEU A 642 18.25 5.94 -15.63
C LEU A 642 19.48 5.65 -14.75
N ARG A 643 20.61 5.32 -15.39
CA ARG A 643 21.86 4.97 -14.68
C ARG A 643 22.39 6.13 -13.86
N GLU A 644 22.40 7.34 -14.41
CA GLU A 644 22.83 8.53 -13.70
C GLU A 644 21.89 8.90 -12.55
N TRP A 645 20.58 8.73 -12.71
CA TRP A 645 19.64 8.89 -11.60
C TRP A 645 19.91 7.87 -10.47
N MET A 646 20.04 6.57 -10.80
CA MET A 646 20.33 5.51 -9.84
C MET A 646 21.63 5.81 -9.06
N ARG A 647 22.71 6.17 -9.77
CA ARG A 647 24.01 6.56 -9.18
C ARG A 647 23.89 7.75 -8.23
N ARG A 648 23.13 8.79 -8.59
CA ARG A 648 22.95 9.98 -7.72
C ARG A 648 22.11 9.76 -6.49
N MET A 649 21.22 8.77 -6.51
CA MET A 649 20.51 8.36 -5.30
C MET A 649 21.44 7.64 -4.32
N ASP A 650 22.51 7.01 -4.81
CA ASP A 650 23.55 6.34 -4.03
C ASP A 650 22.96 5.45 -2.91
N PRO A 651 22.09 4.47 -3.24
CA PRO A 651 21.51 3.56 -2.27
C PRO A 651 22.49 2.43 -1.93
N HIS A 652 22.53 2.04 -0.65
CA HIS A 652 23.30 0.89 -0.19
C HIS A 652 22.52 -0.43 -0.34
N ILE A 653 21.18 -0.34 -0.30
CA ILE A 653 20.24 -1.45 -0.42
C ILE A 653 19.16 -1.08 -1.46
N TRP A 654 18.79 -2.04 -2.31
CA TRP A 654 17.65 -1.94 -3.22
C TRP A 654 16.62 -3.02 -2.91
N LEU A 655 15.40 -2.63 -2.56
CA LEU A 655 14.26 -3.53 -2.36
C LEU A 655 13.35 -3.46 -3.59
N GLN A 656 13.32 -4.52 -4.39
CA GLN A 656 12.55 -4.59 -5.63
C GLN A 656 11.29 -5.43 -5.43
N MET A 657 10.13 -4.77 -5.41
CA MET A 657 8.81 -5.39 -5.39
C MET A 657 8.29 -5.53 -6.82
N PHE A 658 7.15 -6.21 -7.03
CA PHE A 658 6.62 -6.40 -8.39
C PHE A 658 6.11 -5.10 -9.03
N ALA A 659 6.26 -5.01 -10.35
CA ALA A 659 5.75 -3.92 -11.17
C ALA A 659 5.04 -4.52 -12.42
N GLN A 660 3.77 -4.89 -12.26
CA GLN A 660 3.11 -5.87 -13.14
C GLN A 660 2.38 -5.28 -14.36
N GLN A 661 2.13 -3.98 -14.40
CA GLN A 661 1.36 -3.35 -15.48
C GLN A 661 2.12 -3.45 -16.82
N GLU A 662 1.51 -4.11 -17.81
CA GLU A 662 2.11 -4.32 -19.14
C GLU A 662 3.49 -5.03 -19.08
N SER A 663 3.72 -5.86 -18.07
CA SER A 663 5.01 -6.51 -17.81
C SER A 663 4.86 -8.00 -17.46
N GLY A 664 5.81 -8.82 -17.92
CA GLY A 664 5.95 -10.21 -17.51
C GLY A 664 6.94 -10.38 -16.35
N PRO A 665 6.95 -11.53 -15.63
CA PRO A 665 7.84 -11.75 -14.49
C PRO A 665 9.34 -11.55 -14.79
N THR A 666 9.78 -11.86 -16.01
CA THR A 666 11.17 -11.66 -16.46
C THR A 666 11.65 -10.21 -16.38
N SER A 667 10.72 -9.24 -16.42
CA SER A 667 11.06 -7.83 -16.24
C SER A 667 11.61 -7.47 -14.86
N MET A 668 11.48 -8.37 -13.87
CA MET A 668 12.25 -8.31 -12.62
C MET A 668 13.76 -8.34 -12.90
N ASN A 669 14.19 -9.25 -13.78
CA ASN A 669 15.59 -9.41 -14.18
C ASN A 669 16.05 -8.22 -15.01
N ASP A 670 15.29 -7.84 -16.05
CA ASP A 670 15.64 -6.71 -16.93
C ASP A 670 15.86 -5.41 -16.14
N PHE A 671 15.08 -5.19 -15.06
CA PHE A 671 15.23 -4.04 -14.18
C PHE A 671 16.34 -4.22 -13.14
N ALA A 672 16.56 -5.43 -12.64
CA ALA A 672 17.68 -5.75 -11.74
C ALA A 672 19.03 -5.59 -12.45
N ASP A 673 19.15 -6.00 -13.72
CA ASP A 673 20.33 -5.73 -14.57
C ASP A 673 20.59 -4.23 -14.69
N ALA A 674 19.55 -3.43 -14.92
CA ALA A 674 19.67 -1.97 -14.98
C ALA A 674 20.11 -1.34 -13.65
N VAL A 675 19.65 -1.89 -12.51
CA VAL A 675 20.12 -1.49 -11.17
C VAL A 675 21.59 -1.84 -10.98
N LEU A 676 22.01 -3.07 -11.27
CA LEU A 676 23.37 -3.55 -11.03
C LEU A 676 24.42 -2.95 -11.98
N ASP A 677 24.05 -2.63 -13.24
CA ASP A 677 24.91 -1.89 -14.18
C ASP A 677 25.08 -0.40 -13.80
N ALA A 678 24.09 0.17 -13.11
CA ALA A 678 24.22 1.49 -12.50
C ALA A 678 25.04 1.47 -11.20
N LEU A 679 24.81 0.45 -10.36
CA LEU A 679 25.21 0.34 -8.96
C LEU A 679 25.76 -1.08 -8.66
N PRO A 680 27.03 -1.39 -8.99
CA PRO A 680 27.57 -2.75 -8.83
C PRO A 680 27.68 -3.22 -7.37
N ASP A 681 27.77 -2.28 -6.41
CA ASP A 681 27.97 -2.56 -4.98
C ASP A 681 26.67 -2.49 -4.14
N VAL A 682 25.49 -2.46 -4.79
CA VAL A 682 24.19 -2.38 -4.09
C VAL A 682 23.71 -3.78 -3.67
N GLU A 683 23.25 -3.90 -2.43
CA GLU A 683 22.60 -5.13 -1.97
C GLU A 683 21.13 -5.16 -2.44
N LEU A 684 20.81 -6.06 -3.36
CA LEU A 684 19.46 -6.21 -3.93
C LEU A 684 18.65 -7.28 -3.18
N ALA A 685 17.35 -7.06 -2.99
CA ALA A 685 16.38 -8.07 -2.52
C ALA A 685 15.09 -8.04 -3.34
N TRP A 686 14.45 -9.20 -3.52
CA TRP A 686 13.19 -9.36 -4.24
C TRP A 686 12.02 -9.64 -3.29
N LEU A 687 11.03 -8.75 -3.27
CA LEU A 687 9.94 -8.76 -2.28
C LEU A 687 8.57 -8.92 -2.96
N GLY A 688 8.08 -10.16 -3.00
CA GLY A 688 6.73 -10.51 -3.46
C GLY A 688 5.68 -10.25 -2.39
N ASP A 689 4.55 -9.65 -2.80
CA ASP A 689 3.48 -9.18 -1.92
C ASP A 689 2.37 -10.24 -1.68
N LEU A 690 1.09 -9.89 -1.86
CA LEU A 690 -0.06 -10.71 -1.52
C LEU A 690 -1.03 -10.88 -2.71
N GLU A 691 -2.02 -11.76 -2.58
CA GLU A 691 -3.02 -12.03 -3.63
C GLU A 691 -3.67 -10.74 -4.14
N HIS A 692 -3.65 -10.52 -5.46
CA HIS A 692 -4.18 -9.32 -6.13
C HIS A 692 -5.38 -9.65 -7.01
N SER A 693 -6.26 -8.67 -7.30
CA SER A 693 -7.47 -8.88 -8.11
C SER A 693 -7.21 -9.36 -9.56
N SER A 694 -6.01 -9.10 -10.08
CA SER A 694 -5.54 -9.57 -11.38
C SER A 694 -4.81 -10.91 -11.22
N GLN A 695 -5.28 -11.96 -11.87
CA GLN A 695 -4.76 -13.34 -11.78
C GLN A 695 -3.27 -13.53 -12.17
N ALA A 696 -2.57 -12.46 -12.56
CA ALA A 696 -1.17 -12.47 -12.96
C ALA A 696 -0.14 -12.48 -11.80
N PHE A 697 -0.54 -12.62 -10.52
CA PHE A 697 0.41 -12.60 -9.39
C PHE A 697 1.20 -13.92 -9.20
N ILE A 698 0.57 -15.10 -9.34
CA ILE A 698 1.22 -16.40 -9.09
C ILE A 698 2.50 -16.58 -9.93
N PRO A 699 2.54 -16.24 -11.24
CA PRO A 699 3.76 -16.33 -12.03
C PRO A 699 4.91 -15.46 -11.51
N TRP A 700 4.63 -14.28 -10.93
CA TRP A 700 5.67 -13.40 -10.37
C TRP A 700 6.25 -13.97 -9.08
N HIS A 701 5.40 -14.48 -8.18
CA HIS A 701 5.85 -15.17 -6.96
C HIS A 701 6.72 -16.39 -7.27
N ARG A 702 6.29 -17.25 -8.21
CA ARG A 702 7.09 -18.40 -8.63
C ARG A 702 8.41 -17.95 -9.27
N HIS A 703 8.38 -16.91 -10.10
CA HIS A 703 9.56 -16.41 -10.79
C HIS A 703 10.66 -15.98 -9.83
N ILE A 704 10.35 -15.13 -8.83
CA ILE A 704 11.38 -14.69 -7.88
C ILE A 704 11.97 -15.86 -7.07
N LEU A 705 11.14 -16.81 -6.63
CA LEU A 705 11.58 -17.96 -5.84
C LEU A 705 12.45 -18.94 -6.65
N VAL A 706 12.21 -19.06 -7.96
CA VAL A 706 12.97 -19.97 -8.85
C VAL A 706 14.24 -19.32 -9.40
N THR A 707 14.25 -18.00 -9.64
CA THR A 707 15.37 -17.31 -10.31
C THR A 707 16.36 -16.64 -9.36
N ALA A 708 15.95 -16.29 -8.14
CA ALA A 708 16.81 -15.76 -7.07
C ALA A 708 18.13 -16.51 -6.86
N PRO A 709 18.18 -17.87 -6.81
CA PRO A 709 19.44 -18.58 -6.59
C PRO A 709 20.50 -18.32 -7.66
N ALA A 710 20.08 -18.22 -8.92
CA ALA A 710 20.99 -17.95 -10.04
C ALA A 710 21.51 -16.50 -10.04
N TRP A 711 20.90 -15.61 -9.24
CA TRP A 711 21.22 -14.20 -9.13
C TRP A 711 21.99 -13.82 -7.86
N GLY A 712 22.11 -14.73 -6.88
CA GLY A 712 22.70 -14.39 -5.58
C GLY A 712 21.82 -13.44 -4.74
N VAL A 713 20.54 -13.27 -5.11
CA VAL A 713 19.62 -12.28 -4.51
C VAL A 713 18.66 -12.97 -3.54
N PRO A 714 18.46 -12.48 -2.31
CA PRO A 714 17.41 -12.99 -1.43
C PRO A 714 16.02 -12.64 -1.94
N ALA A 715 15.10 -13.62 -1.91
CA ALA A 715 13.71 -13.45 -2.33
C ALA A 715 12.71 -13.89 -1.26
N VAL A 716 11.74 -13.04 -0.98
CA VAL A 716 10.61 -13.30 -0.06
C VAL A 716 9.31 -13.28 -0.84
N SER A 717 8.39 -14.22 -0.55
CA SER A 717 7.08 -14.30 -1.17
C SER A 717 6.00 -14.43 -0.10
N LEU A 718 5.20 -13.37 0.10
CA LEU A 718 4.16 -13.37 1.13
C LEU A 718 2.80 -13.92 0.66
N LEU A 719 2.69 -14.43 -0.58
CA LEU A 719 1.41 -14.88 -1.15
C LEU A 719 0.66 -15.89 -0.26
N GLN A 720 1.38 -16.85 0.31
CA GLN A 720 0.83 -17.93 1.12
C GLN A 720 1.12 -17.72 2.62
N HIS A 721 1.42 -16.49 3.03
CA HIS A 721 1.70 -16.18 4.43
C HIS A 721 0.42 -16.32 5.28
N PRO A 722 0.44 -17.10 6.38
CA PRO A 722 -0.78 -17.44 7.15
C PRO A 722 -1.49 -16.20 7.70
N ASP A 723 -0.74 -15.15 8.04
CA ASP A 723 -1.28 -13.90 8.60
C ASP A 723 -1.96 -12.98 7.59
N LEU A 724 -1.84 -13.22 6.28
CA LEU A 724 -2.42 -12.36 5.25
C LEU A 724 -3.74 -12.95 4.73
N GLY A 725 -3.72 -14.23 4.38
CA GLY A 725 -4.86 -14.93 3.83
C GLY A 725 -5.24 -14.48 2.41
N ALA A 726 -6.39 -14.97 1.95
CA ALA A 726 -6.95 -14.67 0.66
C ALA A 726 -7.52 -13.25 0.60
N ARG A 727 -7.85 -12.78 -0.60
CA ARG A 727 -8.32 -11.42 -0.87
C ARG A 727 -9.51 -10.99 0.02
N LEU A 728 -10.40 -11.91 0.38
CA LEU A 728 -11.52 -11.62 1.29
C LEU A 728 -11.05 -11.40 2.73
N ASP A 729 -10.10 -12.20 3.23
CA ASP A 729 -9.49 -12.02 4.56
C ASP A 729 -8.72 -10.71 4.63
N GLN A 730 -7.91 -10.40 3.60
CA GLN A 730 -7.16 -9.14 3.49
C GLN A 730 -8.07 -7.90 3.49
N LEU A 731 -9.27 -8.00 2.93
CA LEU A 731 -10.29 -6.95 2.98
C LEU A 731 -10.95 -6.87 4.36
N ALA A 732 -11.31 -8.00 4.98
CA ALA A 732 -11.92 -8.04 6.32
C ALA A 732 -10.97 -7.56 7.43
N ASP A 733 -9.67 -7.76 7.25
CA ASP A 733 -8.58 -7.30 8.12
C ASP A 733 -8.15 -5.84 7.84
N GLY A 734 -8.78 -5.19 6.85
CA GLY A 734 -8.47 -3.82 6.45
C GLY A 734 -7.05 -3.61 5.91
N LEU A 735 -6.36 -4.66 5.44
CA LEU A 735 -5.07 -4.56 4.75
C LEU A 735 -5.23 -3.88 3.38
N ARG A 736 -6.42 -3.96 2.79
CA ARG A 736 -6.74 -3.38 1.49
C ARG A 736 -7.52 -2.08 1.60
N ALA A 737 -7.14 -1.11 0.77
CA ALA A 737 -7.89 0.12 0.56
C ALA A 737 -8.88 0.00 -0.62
N ASP A 738 -8.61 -0.86 -1.61
CA ASP A 738 -9.60 -1.34 -2.58
C ASP A 738 -9.17 -2.70 -3.16
N GLY A 739 -9.79 -3.13 -4.26
CA GLY A 739 -9.43 -4.41 -4.90
C GLY A 739 -7.98 -4.53 -5.35
N ASN A 740 -7.26 -3.42 -5.51
CA ASN A 740 -5.90 -3.35 -6.00
C ASN A 740 -4.94 -2.77 -4.94
N HIS A 741 -5.30 -1.64 -4.35
CA HIS A 741 -4.44 -0.86 -3.46
C HIS A 741 -4.48 -1.30 -2.00
N LEU A 742 -3.36 -1.11 -1.30
CA LEU A 742 -3.21 -1.36 0.13
C LEU A 742 -3.66 -0.15 0.95
N SER A 743 -4.12 -0.44 2.17
CA SER A 743 -4.22 0.57 3.23
C SER A 743 -2.85 0.81 3.85
N GLN A 744 -2.72 1.85 4.69
CA GLN A 744 -1.52 2.05 5.50
C GLN A 744 -1.22 0.81 6.38
N ARG A 745 -2.22 0.27 7.09
CA ARG A 745 -2.11 -0.97 7.89
C ARG A 745 -1.60 -2.15 7.07
N GLY A 746 -2.13 -2.34 5.85
CA GLY A 746 -1.67 -3.41 4.96
C GLY A 746 -0.22 -3.24 4.52
N ASN A 747 0.21 -2.00 4.28
CA ASN A 747 1.56 -1.70 3.85
C ASN A 747 2.58 -1.87 5.00
N GLU A 748 2.23 -1.43 6.21
CA GLU A 748 2.99 -1.69 7.45
C GLU A 748 3.08 -3.20 7.74
N ARG A 749 1.99 -3.94 7.55
CA ARG A 749 1.97 -5.40 7.74
C ARG A 749 2.85 -6.14 6.73
N LEU A 750 2.84 -5.75 5.45
CA LEU A 750 3.75 -6.33 4.46
C LEU A 750 5.22 -6.00 4.77
N ALA A 751 5.53 -4.77 5.16
CA ALA A 751 6.88 -4.39 5.58
C ALA A 751 7.36 -5.23 6.77
N ALA A 752 6.50 -5.42 7.78
CA ALA A 752 6.82 -6.25 8.94
C ALA A 752 7.12 -7.70 8.53
N LEU A 753 6.26 -8.30 7.72
CA LEU A 753 6.41 -9.69 7.28
C LEU A 753 7.61 -9.88 6.34
N TRP A 754 7.95 -8.90 5.50
CA TRP A 754 9.18 -8.94 4.70
C TRP A 754 10.43 -8.86 5.57
N LEU A 755 10.49 -7.94 6.54
CA LEU A 755 11.63 -7.88 7.47
C LEU A 755 11.72 -9.13 8.34
N GLU A 756 10.59 -9.69 8.80
CA GLU A 756 10.53 -10.95 9.54
C GLU A 756 11.08 -12.12 8.72
N ASN A 757 10.68 -12.26 7.46
CA ASN A 757 11.20 -13.30 6.58
C ASN A 757 12.70 -13.10 6.29
N LEU A 758 13.15 -11.87 6.00
CA LEU A 758 14.58 -11.55 5.84
C LEU A 758 15.39 -11.75 7.14
N ARG A 759 14.74 -11.62 8.31
CA ARG A 759 15.35 -11.87 9.62
C ARG A 759 15.51 -13.36 9.88
N LEU A 760 14.49 -14.17 9.58
CA LEU A 760 14.58 -15.63 9.61
C LEU A 760 15.72 -16.12 8.69
N ALA A 761 15.94 -15.44 7.56
CA ALA A 761 17.10 -15.64 6.68
C ALA A 761 18.42 -15.42 7.40
N ALA A 762 18.60 -14.21 7.92
CA ALA A 762 19.83 -13.76 8.57
C ALA A 762 20.20 -14.56 9.83
N LEU A 763 19.26 -15.37 10.34
CA LEU A 763 19.42 -16.31 11.45
C LEU A 763 19.63 -17.77 10.99
N ALA A 764 19.13 -18.16 9.81
CA ALA A 764 19.41 -19.46 9.19
C ALA A 764 20.75 -19.46 8.43
N ASP A 765 21.13 -18.32 7.85
CA ASP A 765 22.42 -18.05 7.21
C ASP A 765 23.50 -17.59 8.20
N ALA A 766 23.12 -17.26 9.44
CA ALA A 766 24.11 -17.14 10.50
C ALA A 766 24.80 -18.50 10.63
N PRO A 767 26.14 -18.57 10.65
CA PRO A 767 26.80 -19.85 10.87
C PRO A 767 26.26 -20.44 12.17
N SER A 768 25.69 -21.64 12.08
CA SER A 768 25.33 -22.44 13.26
C SER A 768 26.57 -22.83 14.08
N GLY A 769 27.75 -22.58 13.49
CA GLY A 769 29.03 -22.33 14.11
C GLY A 769 28.94 -21.72 15.50
N ILE A 770 28.99 -22.63 16.45
CA ILE A 770 29.39 -22.42 17.82
C ILE A 770 30.61 -21.47 17.81
N PRO A 771 30.66 -20.39 18.60
CA PRO A 771 31.74 -19.42 18.49
C PRO A 771 33.13 -20.07 18.60
N GLY A 772 33.93 -20.05 17.54
CA GLY A 772 35.20 -20.77 17.46
C GLY A 772 35.17 -22.08 16.66
N ASP A 773 34.04 -22.49 16.09
CA ASP A 773 33.96 -23.36 14.92
C ASP A 773 34.29 -22.49 13.70
N VAL A 774 35.56 -22.56 13.28
CA VAL A 774 36.12 -21.72 12.21
C VAL A 774 36.06 -22.45 10.87
N ASN A 775 35.91 -23.77 10.90
CA ASN A 775 35.84 -24.60 9.70
C ASN A 775 34.37 -24.82 9.21
N GLY A 776 33.40 -24.66 10.10
CA GLY A 776 31.95 -24.76 9.83
C GLY A 776 31.40 -26.18 9.83
N ASP A 777 32.02 -27.13 10.55
CA ASP A 777 31.56 -28.53 10.63
C ASP A 777 30.59 -28.83 11.78
N GLY A 778 30.29 -27.84 12.62
CA GLY A 778 29.38 -27.94 13.76
C GLY A 778 30.03 -28.45 15.04
N VAL A 779 31.37 -28.56 15.10
CA VAL A 779 32.14 -28.99 16.28
C VAL A 779 33.38 -28.10 16.46
N VAL A 780 33.57 -27.55 17.66
CA VAL A 780 34.80 -26.79 17.98
C VAL A 780 35.90 -27.76 18.41
N ASP A 781 36.87 -28.06 17.55
CA ASP A 781 37.92 -29.04 17.86
C ASP A 781 39.36 -28.63 17.43
N PHE A 782 40.25 -29.61 17.30
CA PHE A 782 41.64 -29.39 16.87
C PHE A 782 41.75 -28.89 15.42
N ALA A 783 40.75 -29.08 14.57
CA ALA A 783 40.70 -28.54 13.20
C ALA A 783 40.66 -27.01 13.23
N ASP A 784 39.74 -26.42 14.00
CA ASP A 784 39.59 -24.97 14.15
C ASP A 784 40.82 -24.34 14.80
N LEU A 785 41.31 -24.98 15.86
CA LEU A 785 42.55 -24.55 16.52
C LEU A 785 43.74 -24.59 15.54
N SER A 786 43.77 -25.55 14.61
CA SER A 786 44.82 -25.63 13.58
C SER A 786 44.68 -24.54 12.51
N LEU A 787 43.45 -24.11 12.19
CA LEU A 787 43.20 -23.00 11.26
C LEU A 787 43.63 -21.64 11.84
N VAL A 788 43.28 -21.36 13.10
CA VAL A 788 43.73 -20.16 13.82
C VAL A 788 45.26 -20.14 13.94
N LEU A 789 45.87 -21.23 14.40
CA LEU A 789 47.33 -21.31 14.55
C LEU A 789 48.08 -21.30 13.20
N GLY A 790 47.48 -21.83 12.14
CA GLY A 790 48.02 -21.79 10.78
C GLY A 790 47.97 -20.39 10.14
N SER A 791 47.01 -19.57 10.56
CA SER A 791 46.78 -18.20 10.05
C SER A 791 47.30 -17.09 10.98
N PHE A 792 47.88 -17.44 12.14
CA PHE A 792 48.18 -16.50 13.21
C PHE A 792 49.10 -15.33 12.79
N GLY A 793 48.65 -14.10 13.04
CA GLY A 793 49.31 -12.87 12.66
C GLY A 793 49.10 -12.43 11.20
N GLN A 794 48.19 -13.06 10.46
CA GLN A 794 47.75 -12.59 9.14
C GLN A 794 46.68 -11.48 9.30
N THR A 795 46.59 -10.62 8.28
CA THR A 795 45.65 -9.48 8.23
C THR A 795 45.03 -9.34 6.84
N GLY A 796 43.73 -9.14 6.75
CA GLY A 796 42.97 -9.04 5.49
C GLY A 796 41.58 -9.69 5.58
N ASP A 797 40.79 -9.58 4.52
CA ASP A 797 39.43 -10.12 4.49
C ASP A 797 39.41 -11.65 4.26
N ASN A 798 38.43 -12.34 4.85
CA ASN A 798 38.18 -13.78 4.68
C ASN A 798 39.38 -14.70 5.02
N LEU A 799 40.08 -14.41 6.12
CA LEU A 799 41.19 -15.25 6.58
C LEU A 799 40.67 -16.57 7.20
N PRO A 800 41.22 -17.75 6.84
CA PRO A 800 40.72 -19.03 7.35
C PRO A 800 40.83 -19.27 8.86
N GLY A 801 41.48 -18.36 9.60
CA GLY A 801 41.64 -18.43 11.05
C GLY A 801 41.04 -17.23 11.80
N ASP A 802 40.35 -16.33 11.09
CA ASP A 802 39.68 -15.17 11.70
C ASP A 802 38.32 -15.65 12.21
N ALA A 803 38.27 -15.94 13.51
CA ALA A 803 37.13 -16.55 14.16
C ALA A 803 36.14 -15.49 14.67
N ASN A 804 36.59 -14.24 14.81
CA ASN A 804 35.80 -13.13 15.31
C ASN A 804 35.28 -12.19 14.20
N GLY A 805 35.91 -12.21 13.02
CA GLY A 805 35.55 -11.42 11.83
C GLY A 805 36.14 -10.01 11.77
N ASP A 806 37.19 -9.68 12.53
CA ASP A 806 37.79 -8.34 12.59
C ASP A 806 38.88 -8.07 11.53
N GLY A 807 39.25 -9.09 10.75
CA GLY A 807 40.27 -9.01 9.70
C GLY A 807 41.70 -9.21 10.20
N VAL A 808 41.91 -9.63 11.45
CA VAL A 808 43.23 -9.91 12.05
C VAL A 808 43.19 -11.21 12.85
N VAL A 809 43.96 -12.23 12.43
CA VAL A 809 44.05 -13.48 13.21
C VAL A 809 44.99 -13.30 14.39
N ASP A 810 44.46 -13.16 15.61
CA ASP A 810 45.27 -12.96 16.82
C ASP A 810 44.83 -13.78 18.05
N PHE A 811 45.18 -13.31 19.26
CA PHE A 811 44.83 -13.95 20.51
C PHE A 811 43.32 -13.93 20.82
N ALA A 812 42.54 -13.03 20.21
CA ALA A 812 41.09 -13.00 20.33
C ALA A 812 40.45 -14.24 19.69
N ASP A 813 40.87 -14.62 18.48
CA ASP A 813 40.39 -15.82 17.78
C ASP A 813 40.79 -17.09 18.51
N LEU A 814 42.06 -17.16 18.92
CA LEU A 814 42.57 -18.27 19.71
C LEU A 814 41.82 -18.42 21.03
N ALA A 815 41.46 -17.30 21.68
CA ALA A 815 40.63 -17.32 22.88
C ALA A 815 39.19 -17.78 22.58
N LEU A 816 38.62 -17.43 21.42
CA LEU A 816 37.28 -17.82 21.02
C LEU A 816 37.18 -19.35 20.82
N VAL A 817 38.11 -19.94 20.06
CA VAL A 817 38.22 -21.40 19.87
C VAL A 817 38.44 -22.11 21.21
N LEU A 818 39.40 -21.65 22.02
CA LEU A 818 39.71 -22.30 23.30
C LEU A 818 38.59 -22.17 24.35
N THR A 819 37.75 -21.14 24.26
CA THR A 819 36.62 -20.94 25.19
C THR A 819 35.49 -21.94 24.94
N ASN A 820 35.30 -22.35 23.68
CA ASN A 820 34.20 -23.23 23.26
C ASN A 820 34.66 -24.65 22.88
N PHE A 821 35.94 -24.96 23.09
CA PHE A 821 36.56 -26.23 22.70
C PHE A 821 35.82 -27.47 23.22
N GLY A 822 35.39 -28.34 22.30
CA GLY A 822 34.62 -29.54 22.59
C GLY A 822 33.09 -29.35 22.64
N ALA A 823 32.58 -28.17 22.28
CA ALA A 823 31.16 -27.98 22.00
C ALA A 823 30.81 -28.51 20.60
N SER A 824 29.58 -29.01 20.44
CA SER A 824 29.05 -29.57 19.19
C SER A 824 27.56 -29.27 19.07
N GLU A 825 27.05 -29.08 17.85
CA GLU A 825 25.60 -28.95 17.63
C GLU A 825 24.88 -30.25 18.01
N SER A 826 23.96 -30.17 18.96
CA SER A 826 23.06 -31.28 19.28
C SER A 826 21.83 -31.21 18.38
N GLU A 827 21.53 -32.28 17.63
CA GLU A 827 20.28 -32.42 16.89
C GLU A 827 19.07 -32.06 17.78
N HIS A 828 18.42 -30.94 17.47
CA HIS A 828 17.10 -30.58 18.00
C HIS A 828 16.17 -30.26 16.82
N GLY A 829 15.80 -31.33 16.12
CA GLY A 829 14.73 -31.35 15.15
C GLY A 829 13.69 -32.41 15.50
N LEU A 830 12.42 -31.99 15.52
CA LEU A 830 11.23 -32.83 15.31
C LEU A 830 10.83 -33.82 16.43
N GLU A 831 10.34 -33.32 17.57
CA GLU A 831 9.11 -33.83 18.24
C GLU A 831 8.65 -32.86 19.35
N GLY A 832 7.40 -32.39 19.29
CA GLY A 832 6.82 -31.40 20.21
C GLY A 832 5.55 -30.75 19.69
#